data_AF-A0A428UMT4-F1
#
_entry.id   AF-A0A428UMT4-F1
#
_cell.length_a   1.000
_cell.length_b   1.000
_cell.length_c   1.000
_cell.angle_alpha   90.00
_cell.angle_beta   90.00
_cell.angle_gamma   90.00
#
_symmetry.space_group_name_H-M   'P 1'
#
loop_
_entity.id
_entity.type
_entity.pdbx_description
1 polymer ?
#
loop_
_entity_poly.entity_id
_entity_poly.type
_entity_poly.pdbx_seq_one_letter_code
_entity_poly.pdbx_strand_id
1 'polypeptide(L)'
;MSSRHSYNPSRRMGSSRDIGRARATSRAQPIVVEHDDARSFALRSAYLHYLLQPKAKRKQYVPAPKQPVRTHTSVGMLVQEFTSGSSSSMKLPHNFSYKVLSRVTNVVKGQERVPGFNDAAIKRTFAEAYITFSEDNFKRTIDKERKVEPLILMFYSAATKAAQKGAAPDDDSWKLLPDRHLALFVRLLSAIIHDHGSDKPELLSKLNSLEKKLLTNDQNLVGSGSDGAGTTIEVVVPLSYDVKDMPLVQQVARIFGMSLSEAQAEINENRQSWTEEAALKDLKSYQTRLSANMPGALRSQDFDLEDAFLEWQKSEATHLSQMMLDILTAKPELAKTSAGALDQGLSSRPQSTYDDRAYADLSRALSQSNDGSIGFDPSLNLASLNLGDSGIRAVEGNIYTFTPPDPRAFFKYILQHAMTFDQINNDPDLEYQPLSKQSMDLLTELCVRWRVPQFSRLITLLEVASRNFMDRELLPDELDAVLDFVKTPLPEPKKPPHMSHYSTPLTEIDPSRWTVHDFAVYQHTLHNLHETLLRELYDQMDQCYAAKAPDIGVIQYILSNHIFNDPCFSPRPEAASEFAEHLSQSLHEQAKELYRQNMEKEISADRNDWVFGNVVKLGKTVIKHCERIKKRYKKNPEIMGVNPFTILVEEVFPRFEEDAKAILESILGMGEETGAEHDIQDGFDLYRELVAIRQIHSENLPSRPFAFNIENLLVDFVWRWINAAEGRMEEYVEQAIKQDQFQVRTENPDDIPRDSERHSVSIIDMFMFFNQTLETIFQLNWDNREHHARFMTALSRAFSIGIGKYCEVVDQRFAKEMDRPSAEELAAQTQTTQEKWMKYAKDAWNNKERVEPFQFYSESFVKLNNIEYAMQELDKLERAMDPDSCAALLESIDGPKKKTRRPNKYTFTIKVVEAEDLKACDPNGFSDPYVVFGDEYQKRLHKTRIIQKEPEPTLGRNFLISQFRGRSI
;
A
#
# COMPACT_ATOMS: atom_id res chain seq x y z
N MET A 1 -49.15 -9.66 36.61
CA MET A 1 -50.05 -8.60 37.11
C MET A 1 -49.30 -7.29 36.94
N SER A 2 -49.47 -6.64 35.77
CA SER A 2 -50.16 -5.34 35.58
C SER A 2 -49.25 -4.16 36.01
N SER A 3 -48.91 -3.16 35.20
CA SER A 3 -49.53 -2.64 33.97
C SER A 3 -48.57 -1.68 33.23
N ARG A 4 -48.68 -1.70 31.89
CA ARG A 4 -48.05 -0.82 30.90
C ARG A 4 -48.59 0.63 30.95
N HIS A 5 -47.76 1.62 30.60
CA HIS A 5 -48.21 2.93 30.10
C HIS A 5 -47.43 3.30 28.84
N SER A 6 -48.12 3.26 27.70
CA SER A 6 -47.70 3.83 26.42
C SER A 6 -48.45 5.15 26.21
N TYR A 7 -47.71 6.23 25.99
CA TYR A 7 -48.23 7.58 25.76
C TYR A 7 -48.37 7.82 24.25
N ASN A 8 -49.54 8.25 23.81
CA ASN A 8 -49.84 8.62 22.43
C ASN A 8 -50.72 9.88 22.48
N PRO A 9 -50.36 11.01 21.85
CA PRO A 9 -51.25 12.16 21.79
C PRO A 9 -52.07 12.20 20.50
N SER A 10 -53.27 12.72 20.69
CA SER A 10 -54.44 12.74 19.84
C SER A 10 -54.43 13.79 18.72
N ARG A 11 -55.14 13.40 17.66
CA ARG A 11 -55.82 14.18 16.61
C ARG A 11 -56.34 15.56 17.05
N ARG A 12 -56.11 16.57 16.20
CA ARG A 12 -57.01 17.74 16.03
C ARG A 12 -57.43 17.87 14.56
N MET A 13 -58.75 17.91 14.35
CA MET A 13 -59.40 18.36 13.12
C MET A 13 -59.25 19.89 12.99
N GLY A 14 -58.92 20.35 11.79
CA GLY A 14 -59.01 21.75 11.38
C GLY A 14 -59.24 21.79 9.87
N SER A 15 -60.47 22.10 9.47
CA SER A 15 -60.90 22.21 8.09
C SER A 15 -60.42 23.54 7.50
N SER A 16 -59.71 23.51 6.37
CA SER A 16 -59.76 24.61 5.40
C SER A 16 -59.62 24.04 3.99
N ARG A 17 -60.66 24.26 3.19
CA ARG A 17 -60.70 23.96 1.75
C ARG A 17 -59.98 25.09 1.04
N ASP A 18 -58.86 24.78 0.39
CA ASP A 18 -58.38 25.57 -0.74
C ASP A 18 -57.94 24.65 -1.88
N ILE A 19 -58.52 24.91 -3.04
CA ILE A 19 -58.44 24.13 -4.26
C ILE A 19 -57.19 24.58 -5.01
N GLY A 20 -56.10 23.81 -4.88
CA GLY A 20 -54.88 23.95 -5.66
C GLY A 20 -54.46 22.58 -6.18
N ARG A 21 -54.39 22.43 -7.50
CA ARG A 21 -54.13 21.19 -8.26
C ARG A 21 -52.94 20.39 -7.70
N ALA A 22 -53.21 19.27 -7.03
CA ALA A 22 -52.21 18.26 -6.72
C ALA A 22 -51.94 17.39 -7.97
N ARG A 23 -50.69 17.40 -8.43
CA ARG A 23 -50.15 16.43 -9.39
C ARG A 23 -50.29 15.04 -8.75
N ALA A 24 -51.05 14.16 -9.39
CA ALA A 24 -51.14 12.76 -9.01
C ALA A 24 -49.89 12.02 -9.51
N THR A 25 -48.88 11.86 -8.66
CA THR A 25 -47.87 10.81 -8.84
C THR A 25 -48.46 9.51 -8.29
N SER A 26 -48.88 8.62 -9.20
CA SER A 26 -49.27 7.25 -8.87
C SER A 26 -48.11 6.52 -8.21
N ARG A 27 -48.24 6.19 -6.92
CA ARG A 27 -47.36 5.21 -6.26
C ARG A 27 -47.58 3.85 -6.93
N ALA A 28 -46.64 3.41 -7.74
CA ALA A 28 -46.57 2.01 -8.17
C ALA A 28 -46.25 1.15 -6.94
N GLN A 29 -47.00 0.05 -6.75
CA GLN A 29 -46.65 -0.98 -5.78
C GLN A 29 -45.29 -1.59 -6.16
N PRO A 30 -44.43 -1.96 -5.20
CA PRO A 30 -43.16 -2.63 -5.51
C PRO A 30 -43.47 -3.96 -6.21
N ILE A 31 -42.96 -4.13 -7.43
CA ILE A 31 -43.05 -5.38 -8.18
C ILE A 31 -42.21 -6.42 -7.44
N VAL A 32 -42.84 -7.45 -6.89
CA VAL A 32 -42.14 -8.60 -6.34
C VAL A 32 -41.75 -9.49 -7.52
N VAL A 33 -40.45 -9.71 -7.70
CA VAL A 33 -39.93 -10.60 -8.75
C VAL A 33 -40.14 -12.05 -8.31
N GLU A 34 -41.00 -12.78 -9.00
CA GLU A 34 -41.19 -14.21 -8.77
C GLU A 34 -40.01 -15.03 -9.30
N HIS A 35 -39.64 -16.07 -8.56
CA HIS A 35 -38.48 -16.91 -8.87
C HIS A 35 -38.61 -17.57 -10.26
N ASP A 36 -39.79 -18.11 -10.56
CA ASP A 36 -40.07 -18.79 -11.83
C ASP A 36 -40.07 -17.85 -13.02
N ASP A 37 -40.54 -16.61 -12.84
CA ASP A 37 -40.49 -15.58 -13.88
C ASP A 37 -39.06 -15.16 -14.18
N ALA A 38 -38.25 -14.89 -13.14
CA ALA A 38 -36.84 -14.53 -13.31
C ALA A 38 -36.05 -15.64 -14.03
N ARG A 39 -36.28 -16.89 -13.62
CA ARG A 39 -35.73 -18.10 -14.23
C ARG A 39 -36.12 -18.21 -15.71
N SER A 40 -37.41 -18.05 -16.02
CA SER A 40 -37.90 -18.15 -17.40
C SER A 40 -37.34 -17.05 -18.30
N PHE A 41 -37.27 -15.80 -17.84
CA PHE A 41 -36.69 -14.69 -18.62
C PHE A 41 -35.18 -14.85 -18.84
N ALA A 42 -34.45 -15.34 -17.84
CA ALA A 42 -33.02 -15.66 -17.98
C ALA A 42 -32.82 -16.79 -19.02
N LEU A 43 -33.63 -17.85 -18.95
CA LEU A 43 -33.59 -18.99 -19.85
C LEU A 43 -33.91 -18.59 -21.30
N ARG A 44 -34.93 -17.74 -21.51
CA ARG A 44 -35.29 -17.15 -22.80
C ARG A 44 -34.11 -16.43 -23.45
N SER A 45 -33.45 -15.59 -22.66
CA SER A 45 -32.33 -14.76 -23.14
C SER A 45 -31.10 -15.61 -23.47
N ALA A 46 -30.79 -16.59 -22.63
CA ALA A 46 -29.71 -17.55 -22.86
C ALA A 46 -29.97 -18.44 -24.10
N TYR A 47 -31.21 -18.86 -24.30
CA TYR A 47 -31.61 -19.64 -25.48
C TYR A 47 -31.55 -18.79 -26.76
N LEU A 48 -32.03 -17.55 -26.72
CA LEU A 48 -31.91 -16.63 -27.85
C LEU A 48 -30.45 -16.38 -28.22
N HIS A 49 -29.56 -16.18 -27.24
CA HIS A 49 -28.13 -16.06 -27.49
C HIS A 49 -27.60 -17.25 -28.30
N TYR A 50 -27.98 -18.48 -27.95
CA TYR A 50 -27.60 -19.68 -28.70
C TYR A 50 -28.12 -19.67 -30.15
N LEU A 51 -29.38 -19.28 -30.37
CA LEU A 51 -29.97 -19.19 -31.72
C LEU A 51 -29.24 -18.18 -32.62
N LEU A 52 -28.68 -17.12 -32.03
CA LEU A 52 -27.99 -16.05 -32.73
C LEU A 52 -26.49 -16.33 -32.96
N GLN A 53 -25.95 -17.45 -32.48
CA GLN A 53 -24.56 -17.81 -32.73
C GLN A 53 -24.31 -18.10 -34.22
N PRO A 54 -23.13 -17.73 -34.76
CA PRO A 54 -22.80 -18.00 -36.15
C PRO A 54 -22.81 -19.51 -36.41
N LYS A 55 -23.59 -19.94 -37.41
CA LYS A 55 -23.76 -21.36 -37.73
C LYS A 55 -22.42 -21.98 -38.12
N ALA A 56 -22.04 -23.05 -37.42
CA ALA A 56 -20.80 -23.77 -37.69
C ALA A 56 -20.82 -24.37 -39.12
N LYS A 57 -19.77 -24.10 -39.90
CA LYS A 57 -19.60 -24.65 -41.25
C LYS A 57 -18.74 -25.92 -41.16
N ARG A 58 -19.30 -27.07 -41.55
CA ARG A 58 -18.56 -28.34 -41.63
C ARG A 58 -18.32 -28.69 -43.09
N LYS A 59 -17.07 -29.05 -43.43
CA LYS A 59 -16.73 -29.55 -44.77
C LYS A 59 -17.19 -31.01 -44.88
N GLN A 60 -18.15 -31.29 -45.76
CA GLN A 60 -18.66 -32.64 -46.03
C GLN A 60 -18.28 -33.06 -47.46
N TYR A 61 -17.72 -34.26 -47.60
CA TYR A 61 -17.30 -34.82 -48.89
C TYR A 61 -18.48 -35.51 -49.59
N VAL A 62 -18.76 -35.16 -50.84
CA VAL A 62 -19.82 -35.76 -51.66
C VAL A 62 -19.23 -36.31 -52.98
N PRO A 63 -19.48 -37.58 -53.37
CA PRO A 63 -19.06 -38.11 -54.68
C PRO A 63 -19.90 -37.52 -55.83
N ALA A 64 -19.26 -37.15 -56.95
CA ALA A 64 -19.88 -36.38 -58.05
C ALA A 64 -20.65 -37.25 -59.09
N PRO A 65 -21.79 -36.78 -59.65
CA PRO A 65 -22.38 -37.30 -60.88
C PRO A 65 -21.76 -36.67 -62.15
N LYS A 66 -21.82 -37.39 -63.29
CA LYS A 66 -21.14 -37.10 -64.57
C LYS A 66 -21.58 -35.78 -65.24
N GLN A 67 -20.61 -35.01 -65.76
CA GLN A 67 -20.81 -33.72 -66.46
C GLN A 67 -20.93 -33.85 -68.00
N PRO A 68 -21.70 -32.98 -68.69
CA PRO A 68 -21.62 -32.77 -70.14
C PRO A 68 -20.71 -31.58 -70.57
N VAL A 69 -20.29 -31.61 -71.83
CA VAL A 69 -19.22 -30.83 -72.51
C VAL A 69 -19.56 -29.34 -72.79
N ARG A 70 -18.56 -28.44 -72.76
CA ARG A 70 -18.66 -27.00 -73.15
C ARG A 70 -17.75 -26.61 -74.33
N THR A 71 -18.20 -25.64 -75.13
CA THR A 71 -17.63 -25.09 -76.40
C THR A 71 -16.66 -23.92 -76.21
N HIS A 72 -15.65 -23.76 -77.09
CA HIS A 72 -14.61 -22.71 -77.06
C HIS A 72 -14.96 -21.50 -77.96
N THR A 73 -14.67 -20.26 -77.52
CA THR A 73 -14.87 -18.99 -78.28
C THR A 73 -13.54 -18.46 -78.83
N SER A 74 -13.49 -17.92 -80.06
CA SER A 74 -12.24 -17.47 -80.72
C SER A 74 -11.84 -16.01 -80.42
N VAL A 75 -10.53 -15.70 -80.41
CA VAL A 75 -9.98 -14.36 -80.10
C VAL A 75 -10.43 -13.28 -81.08
N GLY A 76 -10.63 -13.61 -82.36
CA GLY A 76 -11.15 -12.66 -83.35
C GLY A 76 -12.55 -12.13 -82.99
N MET A 77 -13.40 -12.98 -82.42
CA MET A 77 -14.73 -12.58 -81.93
C MET A 77 -14.64 -11.70 -80.68
N LEU A 78 -13.68 -11.98 -79.78
CA LEU A 78 -13.46 -11.17 -78.57
C LEU A 78 -12.97 -9.76 -78.89
N VAL A 79 -12.12 -9.60 -79.92
CA VAL A 79 -11.64 -8.29 -80.37
C VAL A 79 -12.73 -7.50 -81.10
N GLN A 80 -13.59 -8.19 -81.87
CA GLN A 80 -14.74 -7.56 -82.53
C GLN A 80 -15.83 -7.12 -81.52
N GLU A 81 -16.05 -7.90 -80.46
CA GLU A 81 -16.91 -7.50 -79.33
C GLU A 81 -16.34 -6.28 -78.58
N PHE A 82 -15.01 -6.16 -78.50
CA PHE A 82 -14.33 -5.01 -77.89
C PHE A 82 -14.53 -3.70 -78.67
N THR A 83 -14.54 -3.73 -80.00
CA THR A 83 -14.65 -2.54 -80.88
C THR A 83 -16.07 -2.13 -81.24
N SER A 84 -17.08 -2.95 -80.91
CA SER A 84 -18.49 -2.66 -81.16
C SER A 84 -19.04 -1.62 -80.15
N GLY A 85 -18.74 -0.34 -80.38
CA GLY A 85 -19.22 0.80 -79.57
C GLY A 85 -18.66 2.16 -80.03
N SER A 86 -19.40 3.25 -79.79
CA SER A 86 -19.13 4.62 -80.30
C SER A 86 -17.68 5.13 -80.08
N SER A 87 -17.15 5.86 -81.07
CA SER A 87 -15.73 5.88 -81.47
C SER A 87 -14.88 7.09 -81.00
N SER A 88 -15.34 7.88 -80.02
CA SER A 88 -14.58 9.04 -79.51
C SER A 88 -13.84 8.81 -78.18
N SER A 89 -14.35 7.99 -77.26
CA SER A 89 -13.72 7.72 -75.94
C SER A 89 -12.59 6.67 -75.98
N MET A 90 -12.45 5.93 -77.09
CA MET A 90 -11.52 4.79 -77.23
C MET A 90 -10.16 5.12 -77.88
N LYS A 91 -9.87 6.40 -78.18
CA LYS A 91 -8.62 6.78 -78.86
C LYS A 91 -7.41 6.75 -77.91
N LEU A 92 -6.29 6.16 -78.32
CA LEU A 92 -5.02 6.15 -77.57
C LEU A 92 -4.44 7.56 -77.37
N PRO A 93 -3.64 7.82 -76.32
CA PRO A 93 -2.89 9.07 -76.15
C PRO A 93 -1.94 9.38 -77.33
N HIS A 94 -1.51 10.64 -77.46
CA HIS A 94 -0.53 11.03 -78.50
C HIS A 94 0.86 10.48 -78.15
N ASN A 95 1.67 10.10 -79.16
CA ASN A 95 3.00 9.46 -78.99
C ASN A 95 2.97 8.16 -78.17
N PHE A 96 1.82 7.48 -78.12
CA PHE A 96 1.66 6.25 -77.34
C PHE A 96 2.48 5.09 -77.92
N SER A 97 2.68 5.06 -79.24
CA SER A 97 3.50 4.07 -79.95
C SER A 97 4.93 3.97 -79.38
N TYR A 98 5.56 5.12 -79.09
CA TYR A 98 6.92 5.18 -78.55
C TYR A 98 6.99 4.65 -77.11
N LYS A 99 6.00 4.94 -76.27
CA LYS A 99 5.94 4.44 -74.89
C LYS A 99 5.67 2.93 -74.83
N VAL A 100 4.79 2.42 -75.69
CA VAL A 100 4.58 0.97 -75.84
C VAL A 100 5.87 0.29 -76.27
N LEU A 101 6.57 0.83 -77.27
CA LEU A 101 7.85 0.27 -77.73
C LEU A 101 8.92 0.29 -76.61
N SER A 102 9.02 1.38 -75.85
CA SER A 102 9.95 1.47 -74.71
C SER A 102 9.66 0.44 -73.62
N ARG A 103 8.38 0.21 -73.28
CA ARG A 103 8.00 -0.77 -72.24
C ARG A 103 8.11 -2.21 -72.72
N VAL A 104 7.80 -2.47 -73.98
CA VAL A 104 8.10 -3.76 -74.63
C VAL A 104 9.61 -4.04 -74.64
N THR A 105 10.45 -3.01 -74.87
CA THR A 105 11.92 -3.14 -74.77
C THR A 105 12.36 -3.53 -73.37
N ASN A 106 11.75 -2.95 -72.33
CA ASN A 106 12.04 -3.29 -70.94
C ASN A 106 11.65 -4.73 -70.60
N VAL A 107 10.53 -5.23 -71.14
CA VAL A 107 10.14 -6.64 -71.02
C VAL A 107 11.18 -7.57 -71.67
N VAL A 108 11.64 -7.25 -72.88
CA VAL A 108 12.68 -8.04 -73.58
C VAL A 108 14.01 -8.04 -72.80
N LYS A 109 14.39 -6.90 -72.21
CA LYS A 109 15.58 -6.77 -71.35
C LYS A 109 15.39 -7.35 -69.94
N GLY A 110 14.18 -7.77 -69.56
CA GLY A 110 13.85 -8.28 -68.23
C GLY A 110 13.89 -7.22 -67.12
N GLN A 111 13.71 -5.94 -67.46
CA GLN A 111 13.77 -4.78 -66.56
C GLN A 111 12.38 -4.15 -66.31
N GLU A 112 11.30 -4.89 -66.60
CA GLU A 112 9.92 -4.39 -66.44
C GLU A 112 9.45 -4.45 -64.98
N ARG A 113 8.79 -3.39 -64.52
CA ARG A 113 8.37 -3.22 -63.11
C ARG A 113 7.17 -4.07 -62.72
N VAL A 114 6.34 -4.48 -63.69
CA VAL A 114 5.12 -5.26 -63.43
C VAL A 114 5.49 -6.75 -63.25
N PRO A 115 5.05 -7.42 -62.17
CA PRO A 115 5.35 -8.84 -61.95
C PRO A 115 4.65 -9.74 -62.98
N GLY A 116 5.32 -10.80 -63.40
CA GLY A 116 4.78 -11.81 -64.35
C GLY A 116 5.43 -11.83 -65.74
N PHE A 117 6.38 -10.93 -66.05
CA PHE A 117 7.03 -10.82 -67.37
C PHE A 117 8.43 -11.46 -67.46
N ASN A 118 8.83 -12.28 -66.48
CA ASN A 118 10.19 -12.84 -66.39
C ASN A 118 10.41 -14.17 -67.12
N ASP A 119 9.37 -14.78 -67.69
CA ASP A 119 9.45 -16.04 -68.43
C ASP A 119 10.20 -15.89 -69.77
N ALA A 120 11.02 -16.87 -70.13
CA ALA A 120 11.74 -16.93 -71.40
C ALA A 120 10.78 -17.02 -72.60
N ALA A 121 9.64 -17.69 -72.48
CA ALA A 121 8.64 -17.77 -73.56
C ALA A 121 7.94 -16.42 -73.81
N ILE A 122 7.69 -15.66 -72.75
CA ILE A 122 7.16 -14.29 -72.81
C ILE A 122 8.19 -13.37 -73.46
N LYS A 123 9.47 -13.42 -73.04
CA LYS A 123 10.54 -12.59 -73.62
C LYS A 123 10.70 -12.83 -75.13
N ARG A 124 10.60 -14.08 -75.60
CA ARG A 124 10.62 -14.39 -77.04
C ARG A 124 9.42 -13.80 -77.79
N THR A 125 8.23 -13.91 -77.21
CA THR A 125 6.99 -13.35 -77.79
C THR A 125 7.06 -11.82 -77.89
N PHE A 126 7.48 -11.16 -76.81
CA PHE A 126 7.65 -9.70 -76.78
C PHE A 126 8.81 -9.23 -77.68
N ALA A 127 9.84 -10.05 -77.94
CA ALA A 127 10.90 -9.74 -78.90
C ALA A 127 10.42 -9.81 -80.36
N GLU A 128 9.60 -10.80 -80.74
CA GLU A 128 8.99 -10.86 -82.09
C GLU A 128 7.96 -9.71 -82.27
N ALA A 129 7.21 -9.37 -81.22
CA ALA A 129 6.33 -8.20 -81.23
C ALA A 129 7.12 -6.87 -81.32
N TYR A 130 8.29 -6.77 -80.67
CA TYR A 130 9.15 -5.59 -80.75
C TYR A 130 9.61 -5.29 -82.18
N ILE A 131 10.00 -6.32 -82.95
CA ILE A 131 10.39 -6.15 -84.36
C ILE A 131 9.24 -5.51 -85.13
N THR A 132 8.04 -6.10 -85.01
CA THR A 132 6.81 -5.62 -85.66
C THR A 132 6.45 -4.19 -85.24
N PHE A 133 6.54 -3.87 -83.94
CA PHE A 133 6.24 -2.54 -83.41
C PHE A 133 7.33 -1.50 -83.70
N SER A 134 8.54 -1.93 -84.06
CA SER A 134 9.65 -1.05 -84.38
C SER A 134 9.60 -0.48 -85.81
N GLU A 135 8.78 -1.06 -86.69
CA GLU A 135 8.61 -0.62 -88.09
C GLU A 135 7.99 0.78 -88.18
N ASP A 136 8.64 1.67 -88.95
CA ASP A 136 8.21 3.08 -89.08
C ASP A 136 6.81 3.24 -89.69
N ASN A 137 6.43 2.35 -90.61
CA ASN A 137 5.09 2.35 -91.20
C ASN A 137 4.00 2.03 -90.16
N PHE A 138 4.27 1.07 -89.26
CA PHE A 138 3.33 0.69 -88.21
C PHE A 138 3.19 1.79 -87.16
N LYS A 139 4.30 2.39 -86.71
CA LYS A 139 4.29 3.54 -85.79
C LYS A 139 3.48 4.72 -86.33
N ARG A 140 3.72 5.10 -87.58
CA ARG A 140 2.96 6.19 -88.24
C ARG A 140 1.47 5.88 -88.35
N THR A 141 1.11 4.62 -88.56
CA THR A 141 -0.29 4.19 -88.66
C THR A 141 -0.99 4.24 -87.31
N ILE A 142 -0.35 3.75 -86.24
CA ILE A 142 -0.89 3.79 -84.88
C ILE A 142 -1.02 5.22 -84.36
N ASP A 143 -0.03 6.09 -84.61
CA ASP A 143 -0.10 7.49 -84.17
C ASP A 143 -1.15 8.29 -84.96
N LYS A 144 -1.43 7.92 -86.22
CA LYS A 144 -2.49 8.53 -87.04
C LYS A 144 -3.89 8.05 -86.68
N GLU A 145 -4.09 6.74 -86.53
CA GLU A 145 -5.42 6.15 -86.28
C GLU A 145 -5.81 6.15 -84.79
N ARG A 146 -4.82 6.12 -83.89
CA ARG A 146 -4.98 6.11 -82.43
C ARG A 146 -5.94 5.01 -81.92
N LYS A 147 -6.01 3.86 -82.59
CA LYS A 147 -6.83 2.70 -82.20
C LYS A 147 -5.99 1.64 -81.49
N VAL A 148 -6.60 0.93 -80.53
CA VAL A 148 -5.95 -0.17 -79.76
C VAL A 148 -5.98 -1.51 -80.52
N GLU A 149 -7.01 -1.73 -81.32
CA GLU A 149 -7.24 -2.98 -82.06
C GLU A 149 -6.04 -3.45 -82.89
N PRO A 150 -5.35 -2.61 -83.70
CA PRO A 150 -4.21 -3.07 -84.47
C PRO A 150 -3.02 -3.48 -83.59
N LEU A 151 -2.86 -2.91 -82.38
CA LEU A 151 -1.80 -3.34 -81.44
C LEU A 151 -2.09 -4.74 -80.88
N ILE A 152 -3.35 -5.01 -80.52
CA ILE A 152 -3.77 -6.31 -79.97
C ILE A 152 -3.67 -7.41 -81.03
N LEU A 153 -4.13 -7.13 -82.27
CA LEU A 153 -4.09 -8.11 -83.36
C LEU A 153 -2.65 -8.41 -83.82
N MET A 154 -1.80 -7.39 -83.95
CA MET A 154 -0.41 -7.61 -84.34
C MET A 154 0.37 -8.31 -83.22
N PHE A 155 0.10 -7.98 -81.95
CA PHE A 155 0.71 -8.72 -80.83
C PHE A 155 0.26 -10.18 -80.80
N TYR A 156 -1.04 -10.44 -81.01
CA TYR A 156 -1.56 -11.80 -81.08
C TYR A 156 -0.89 -12.60 -82.20
N SER A 157 -0.79 -12.02 -83.40
CA SER A 157 -0.09 -12.65 -84.53
C SER A 157 1.39 -12.94 -84.22
N ALA A 158 2.10 -12.00 -83.58
CA ALA A 158 3.47 -12.21 -83.13
C ALA A 158 3.58 -13.30 -82.05
N ALA A 159 2.61 -13.37 -81.12
CA ALA A 159 2.53 -14.40 -80.09
C ALA A 159 2.25 -15.79 -80.67
N THR A 160 1.34 -15.90 -81.64
CA THR A 160 1.09 -17.14 -82.38
C THR A 160 2.33 -17.60 -83.13
N LYS A 161 3.02 -16.67 -83.82
CA LYS A 161 4.25 -16.97 -84.58
C LYS A 161 5.41 -17.39 -83.67
N ALA A 162 5.56 -16.75 -82.51
CA ALA A 162 6.56 -17.09 -81.51
C ALA A 162 6.26 -18.43 -80.82
N ALA A 163 4.98 -18.73 -80.54
CA ALA A 163 4.53 -19.99 -79.98
C ALA A 163 4.73 -21.16 -80.97
N GLN A 164 4.45 -20.95 -82.26
CA GLN A 164 4.68 -21.95 -83.31
C GLN A 164 6.16 -22.28 -83.53
N LYS A 165 7.07 -21.29 -83.46
CA LYS A 165 8.52 -21.51 -83.60
C LYS A 165 9.14 -22.32 -82.45
N GLY A 166 8.44 -22.42 -81.30
CA GLY A 166 8.92 -23.10 -80.10
C GLY A 166 8.31 -24.48 -79.84
N ALA A 167 7.37 -24.94 -80.69
CA ALA A 167 6.61 -26.17 -80.48
C ALA A 167 7.07 -27.33 -81.41
N ALA A 168 7.01 -28.56 -80.90
CA ALA A 168 7.22 -29.78 -81.70
C ALA A 168 5.96 -30.10 -82.55
N PRO A 169 6.08 -30.84 -83.67
CA PRO A 169 4.99 -31.00 -84.66
C PRO A 169 3.66 -31.58 -84.12
N ASP A 170 3.68 -32.32 -83.01
CA ASP A 170 2.51 -32.98 -82.40
C ASP A 170 2.10 -32.39 -81.02
N ASP A 171 2.68 -31.26 -80.61
CA ASP A 171 2.33 -30.62 -79.34
C ASP A 171 1.24 -29.56 -79.54
N ASP A 172 0.05 -29.77 -78.98
CA ASP A 172 -1.08 -28.85 -79.04
C ASP A 172 -1.12 -27.86 -77.86
N SER A 173 -0.22 -27.99 -76.89
CA SER A 173 -0.18 -27.16 -75.67
C SER A 173 0.16 -25.69 -75.95
N TRP A 174 0.82 -25.39 -77.08
CA TRP A 174 1.13 -24.01 -77.46
C TRP A 174 -0.09 -23.21 -77.91
N LYS A 175 -1.23 -23.85 -78.24
CA LYS A 175 -2.42 -23.16 -78.76
C LYS A 175 -3.02 -22.15 -77.77
N LEU A 176 -2.81 -22.35 -76.46
CA LEU A 176 -3.29 -21.47 -75.39
C LEU A 176 -2.24 -20.41 -74.96
N LEU A 177 -0.97 -20.59 -75.32
CA LEU A 177 0.10 -19.65 -74.98
C LEU A 177 -0.10 -18.24 -75.59
N PRO A 178 -0.57 -18.08 -76.85
CA PRO A 178 -0.87 -16.77 -77.43
C PRO A 178 -1.94 -16.00 -76.64
N ASP A 179 -3.00 -16.67 -76.17
CA ASP A 179 -4.09 -16.04 -75.41
C ASP A 179 -3.58 -15.54 -74.04
N ARG A 180 -2.75 -16.34 -73.38
CA ARG A 180 -2.10 -15.99 -72.11
C ARG A 180 -1.09 -14.84 -72.26
N HIS A 181 -0.25 -14.86 -73.29
CA HIS A 181 0.68 -13.78 -73.57
C HIS A 181 -0.05 -12.50 -73.98
N LEU A 182 -1.17 -12.61 -74.69
CA LEU A 182 -2.02 -11.47 -75.05
C LEU A 182 -2.65 -10.84 -73.80
N ALA A 183 -3.13 -11.63 -72.84
CA ALA A 183 -3.65 -11.10 -71.57
C ALA A 183 -2.59 -10.29 -70.80
N LEU A 184 -1.34 -10.76 -70.78
CA LEU A 184 -0.22 -10.01 -70.20
C LEU A 184 0.09 -8.73 -70.98
N PHE A 185 0.02 -8.75 -72.31
CA PHE A 185 0.17 -7.54 -73.12
C PHE A 185 -0.95 -6.52 -72.87
N VAL A 186 -2.20 -6.98 -72.72
CA VAL A 186 -3.34 -6.12 -72.36
C VAL A 186 -3.13 -5.49 -70.97
N ARG A 187 -2.65 -6.28 -69.98
CA ARG A 187 -2.27 -5.76 -68.67
C ARG A 187 -1.16 -4.70 -68.76
N LEU A 188 -0.16 -4.92 -69.61
CA LEU A 188 0.90 -3.93 -69.86
C LEU A 188 0.34 -2.65 -70.50
N LEU A 189 -0.57 -2.75 -71.47
CA LEU A 189 -1.23 -1.60 -72.07
C LEU A 189 -2.04 -0.80 -71.05
N SER A 190 -2.81 -1.47 -70.18
CA SER A 190 -3.53 -0.81 -69.07
C SER A 190 -2.58 -0.05 -68.14
N ALA A 191 -1.43 -0.66 -67.79
CA ALA A 191 -0.41 -0.01 -66.97
C ALA A 191 0.22 1.21 -67.67
N ILE A 192 0.50 1.13 -68.97
CA ILE A 192 1.04 2.27 -69.74
C ILE A 192 0.03 3.42 -69.82
N ILE A 193 -1.26 3.12 -69.96
CA ILE A 193 -2.33 4.14 -69.98
C ILE A 193 -2.43 4.84 -68.62
N HIS A 194 -2.36 4.09 -67.52
CA HIS A 194 -2.34 4.63 -66.16
C HIS A 194 -1.11 5.53 -65.92
N ASP A 195 0.10 5.07 -66.29
CA ASP A 195 1.35 5.83 -66.17
C ASP A 195 1.38 7.08 -67.08
N HIS A 196 0.54 7.12 -68.12
CA HIS A 196 0.40 8.29 -68.99
C HIS A 196 -0.46 9.40 -68.35
N GLY A 197 -1.14 9.15 -67.23
CA GLY A 197 -2.02 10.11 -66.55
C GLY A 197 -3.28 10.44 -67.35
N SER A 198 -3.74 9.53 -68.22
CA SER A 198 -4.95 9.73 -69.04
C SER A 198 -6.13 8.97 -68.43
N ASP A 199 -7.03 9.67 -67.73
CA ASP A 199 -8.26 9.09 -67.16
C ASP A 199 -9.25 8.67 -68.26
N LYS A 200 -9.14 7.41 -68.69
CA LYS A 200 -10.06 6.75 -69.64
C LYS A 200 -10.63 5.48 -69.01
N PRO A 201 -11.54 5.62 -68.02
CA PRO A 201 -12.06 4.49 -67.25
C PRO A 201 -12.81 3.47 -68.12
N GLU A 202 -13.48 3.90 -69.20
CA GLU A 202 -14.15 2.98 -70.15
C GLU A 202 -13.17 2.10 -70.92
N LEU A 203 -12.02 2.65 -71.33
CA LEU A 203 -11.01 1.87 -72.05
C LEU A 203 -10.33 0.87 -71.11
N LEU A 204 -10.03 1.28 -69.88
CA LEU A 204 -9.44 0.42 -68.87
C LEU A 204 -10.39 -0.69 -68.40
N SER A 205 -11.69 -0.40 -68.22
CA SER A 205 -12.67 -1.42 -67.85
C SER A 205 -12.86 -2.47 -68.94
N LYS A 206 -12.87 -2.06 -70.21
CA LYS A 206 -12.94 -2.98 -71.36
C LYS A 206 -11.66 -3.79 -71.54
N LEU A 207 -10.48 -3.19 -71.34
CA LEU A 207 -9.21 -3.93 -71.38
C LEU A 207 -9.12 -4.95 -70.23
N ASN A 208 -9.56 -4.58 -69.02
CA ASN A 208 -9.63 -5.52 -67.88
C ASN A 208 -10.68 -6.62 -68.11
N SER A 209 -11.79 -6.32 -68.79
CA SER A 209 -12.78 -7.33 -69.19
C SER A 209 -12.21 -8.29 -70.23
N LEU A 210 -11.48 -7.78 -71.23
CA LEU A 210 -10.78 -8.59 -72.22
C LEU A 210 -9.71 -9.47 -71.57
N GLU A 211 -8.92 -8.93 -70.64
CA GLU A 211 -7.95 -9.70 -69.86
C GLU A 211 -8.62 -10.84 -69.07
N LYS A 212 -9.70 -10.54 -68.34
CA LYS A 212 -10.45 -11.57 -67.59
C LYS A 212 -11.05 -12.63 -68.52
N LYS A 213 -11.62 -12.25 -69.67
CA LYS A 213 -12.18 -13.17 -70.66
C LYS A 213 -11.10 -14.06 -71.31
N LEU A 214 -9.90 -13.53 -71.55
CA LEU A 214 -8.76 -14.31 -72.06
C LEU A 214 -8.20 -15.28 -71.02
N LEU A 215 -8.19 -14.92 -69.72
CA LEU A 215 -7.73 -15.78 -68.62
C LEU A 215 -8.78 -16.83 -68.19
N THR A 216 -10.08 -16.61 -68.43
CA THR A 216 -11.12 -17.62 -68.14
C THR A 216 -11.05 -18.87 -69.02
N ASN A 217 -10.39 -18.80 -70.17
CA ASN A 217 -10.10 -19.99 -70.99
C ASN A 217 -8.94 -20.84 -70.43
N ASP A 218 -8.16 -20.34 -69.47
CA ASP A 218 -6.92 -20.95 -68.99
C ASP A 218 -6.90 -21.12 -67.45
N GLN A 219 -8.00 -21.56 -66.85
CA GLN A 219 -7.97 -21.96 -65.43
C GLN A 219 -7.21 -23.29 -65.28
N ASN A 220 -5.88 -23.21 -65.25
CA ASN A 220 -5.01 -24.12 -64.49
C ASN A 220 -3.59 -23.58 -64.34
N LEU A 221 -3.36 -22.72 -63.34
CA LEU A 221 -2.02 -22.45 -62.79
C LEU A 221 -2.07 -22.17 -61.29
N VAL A 222 -2.53 -23.14 -60.48
CA VAL A 222 -1.92 -23.52 -59.19
C VAL A 222 -2.43 -24.93 -58.85
N GLY A 223 -1.51 -25.89 -58.77
CA GLY A 223 -1.73 -27.16 -58.07
C GLY A 223 -1.48 -28.41 -58.89
N SER A 224 -0.29 -28.99 -58.73
CA SER A 224 -0.13 -30.44 -58.86
C SER A 224 -1.14 -31.13 -57.95
N GLY A 225 -2.01 -31.94 -58.51
CA GLY A 225 -2.86 -32.87 -57.78
C GLY A 225 -2.92 -34.17 -58.55
N SER A 226 -2.29 -35.20 -58.00
CA SER A 226 -2.55 -36.60 -58.34
C SER A 226 -4.04 -36.90 -58.27
N ASP A 227 -4.45 -37.77 -59.19
CA ASP A 227 -5.76 -38.39 -59.38
C ASP A 227 -6.71 -38.46 -58.16
N GLY A 228 -7.98 -38.10 -58.44
CA GLY A 228 -9.15 -38.78 -57.88
C GLY A 228 -9.55 -38.43 -56.44
N ALA A 229 -10.09 -37.23 -56.19
CA ALA A 229 -10.87 -36.97 -54.97
C ALA A 229 -12.02 -35.99 -55.23
N GLY A 230 -13.22 -36.36 -54.81
CA GLY A 230 -14.47 -35.64 -54.95
C GLY A 230 -14.52 -34.27 -54.24
N THR A 231 -15.58 -33.52 -54.52
CA THR A 231 -15.77 -32.15 -54.05
C THR A 231 -16.21 -32.11 -52.58
N THR A 232 -15.48 -31.36 -51.76
CA THR A 232 -15.91 -30.93 -50.42
C THR A 232 -16.88 -29.75 -50.56
N ILE A 233 -18.11 -29.92 -50.10
CA ILE A 233 -19.10 -28.84 -50.00
C ILE A 233 -19.11 -28.35 -48.54
N GLU A 234 -19.07 -27.04 -48.33
CA GLU A 234 -19.31 -26.43 -47.02
C GLU A 234 -20.79 -26.56 -46.68
N VAL A 235 -21.15 -27.50 -45.80
CA VAL A 235 -22.53 -27.67 -45.34
C VAL A 235 -22.68 -26.95 -44.00
N VAL A 236 -23.65 -26.04 -43.92
CA VAL A 236 -24.03 -25.37 -42.68
C VAL A 236 -24.61 -26.44 -41.75
N VAL A 237 -23.98 -26.67 -40.61
CA VAL A 237 -24.48 -27.63 -39.60
C VAL A 237 -25.76 -27.04 -39.00
N PRO A 238 -26.89 -27.78 -39.00
CA PRO A 238 -28.10 -27.35 -38.30
C PRO A 238 -27.79 -27.12 -36.81
N LEU A 239 -28.41 -26.09 -36.21
CA LEU A 239 -28.31 -25.84 -34.76
C LEU A 239 -28.75 -27.10 -34.00
N SER A 240 -27.96 -27.49 -33.00
CA SER A 240 -28.35 -28.54 -32.06
C SER A 240 -29.44 -27.97 -31.14
N TYR A 241 -30.48 -28.74 -30.86
CA TYR A 241 -31.50 -28.34 -29.90
C TYR A 241 -31.32 -29.03 -28.55
N ASP A 242 -30.15 -29.65 -28.31
CA ASP A 242 -29.76 -30.23 -27.04
C ASP A 242 -29.13 -29.16 -26.13
N VAL A 243 -29.65 -29.03 -24.90
CA VAL A 243 -29.15 -28.11 -23.86
C VAL A 243 -27.67 -28.33 -23.56
N LYS A 244 -27.12 -29.52 -23.78
CA LYS A 244 -25.68 -29.80 -23.59
C LYS A 244 -24.76 -28.98 -24.51
N ASP A 245 -25.28 -28.49 -25.63
CA ASP A 245 -24.54 -27.63 -26.56
C ASP A 245 -24.80 -26.14 -26.31
N MET A 246 -25.53 -25.79 -25.23
CA MET A 246 -25.95 -24.42 -24.90
C MET A 246 -25.31 -23.93 -23.57
N PRO A 247 -24.11 -23.32 -23.59
CA PRO A 247 -23.36 -22.99 -22.37
C PRO A 247 -24.09 -22.02 -21.43
N LEU A 248 -24.70 -20.95 -21.95
CA LEU A 248 -25.43 -19.98 -21.11
C LEU A 248 -26.70 -20.58 -20.51
N VAL A 249 -27.38 -21.49 -21.23
CA VAL A 249 -28.55 -22.21 -20.70
C VAL A 249 -28.13 -23.13 -19.56
N GLN A 250 -27.00 -23.81 -19.68
CA GLN A 250 -26.44 -24.59 -18.57
C GLN A 250 -26.10 -23.72 -17.37
N GLN A 251 -25.58 -22.51 -17.59
CA GLN A 251 -25.28 -21.59 -16.49
C GLN A 251 -26.55 -21.11 -15.79
N VAL A 252 -27.60 -20.76 -16.54
CA VAL A 252 -28.93 -20.45 -15.95
C VAL A 252 -29.44 -21.64 -15.13
N ALA A 253 -29.38 -22.85 -15.68
CA ALA A 253 -29.82 -24.05 -14.98
C ALA A 253 -29.06 -24.26 -13.66
N ARG A 254 -27.74 -24.03 -13.64
CA ARG A 254 -26.92 -24.15 -12.41
C ARG A 254 -27.27 -23.10 -11.36
N ILE A 255 -27.38 -21.83 -11.75
CA ILE A 255 -27.71 -20.72 -10.83
C ILE A 255 -29.07 -20.93 -10.17
N PHE A 256 -30.06 -21.42 -10.93
CA PHE A 256 -31.41 -21.68 -10.44
C PHE A 256 -31.62 -23.10 -9.89
N GLY A 257 -30.58 -23.94 -9.82
CA GLY A 257 -30.69 -25.31 -9.30
C GLY A 257 -31.55 -26.26 -10.15
N MET A 258 -31.74 -25.98 -11.44
CA MET A 258 -32.50 -26.81 -12.38
C MET A 258 -31.65 -27.95 -12.94
N SER A 259 -32.28 -29.10 -13.19
CA SER A 259 -31.68 -30.15 -14.00
C SER A 259 -31.68 -29.77 -15.49
N LEU A 260 -30.71 -30.28 -16.26
CA LEU A 260 -30.66 -30.06 -17.71
C LEU A 260 -31.89 -30.63 -18.43
N SER A 261 -32.54 -31.64 -17.86
CA SER A 261 -33.79 -32.21 -18.39
C SER A 261 -34.97 -31.25 -18.24
N GLU A 262 -35.07 -30.54 -17.12
CA GLU A 262 -36.12 -29.53 -16.90
C GLU A 262 -35.92 -28.34 -17.83
N ALA A 263 -34.67 -27.85 -17.97
CA ALA A 263 -34.35 -26.80 -18.92
C ALA A 263 -34.69 -27.20 -20.37
N GLN A 264 -34.41 -28.45 -20.75
CA GLN A 264 -34.75 -28.98 -22.07
C GLN A 264 -36.26 -29.06 -22.29
N ALA A 265 -37.02 -29.49 -21.28
CA ALA A 265 -38.49 -29.57 -21.35
C ALA A 265 -39.11 -28.19 -21.57
N GLU A 266 -38.67 -27.18 -20.80
CA GLU A 266 -39.19 -25.82 -20.92
C GLU A 266 -38.83 -25.15 -22.26
N ILE A 267 -37.62 -25.37 -22.76
CA ILE A 267 -37.21 -24.90 -24.09
C ILE A 267 -38.07 -25.57 -25.18
N ASN A 268 -38.32 -26.87 -25.07
CA ASN A 268 -39.13 -27.59 -26.05
C ASN A 268 -40.59 -27.11 -26.07
N GLU A 269 -41.18 -26.84 -24.90
CA GLU A 269 -42.53 -26.31 -24.77
C GLU A 269 -42.68 -24.92 -25.40
N ASN A 270 -41.67 -24.05 -25.19
CA ASN A 270 -41.72 -22.66 -25.62
C ASN A 270 -41.01 -22.37 -26.95
N ARG A 271 -40.53 -23.39 -27.66
CA ARG A 271 -39.77 -23.22 -28.91
C ARG A 271 -40.53 -22.46 -30.01
N GLN A 272 -41.86 -22.52 -30.00
CA GLN A 272 -42.70 -21.80 -30.96
C GLN A 272 -42.84 -20.30 -30.64
N SER A 273 -42.69 -19.91 -29.37
CA SER A 273 -42.80 -18.52 -28.92
C SER A 273 -41.43 -17.84 -28.81
N TRP A 274 -40.39 -18.56 -28.38
CA TRP A 274 -39.03 -18.04 -28.21
C TRP A 274 -38.24 -18.12 -29.52
N THR A 275 -38.65 -17.31 -30.49
CA THR A 275 -38.08 -17.29 -31.84
C THR A 275 -37.28 -16.02 -32.11
N GLU A 276 -36.40 -16.08 -33.12
CA GLU A 276 -35.65 -14.90 -33.57
C GLU A 276 -36.58 -13.82 -34.17
N GLU A 277 -37.76 -14.22 -34.67
CA GLU A 277 -38.81 -13.31 -35.14
C GLU A 277 -39.46 -12.54 -33.98
N ALA A 278 -39.78 -13.24 -32.88
CA ALA A 278 -40.28 -12.60 -31.67
C ALA A 278 -39.26 -11.61 -31.08
N ALA A 279 -37.97 -11.97 -31.08
CA ALA A 279 -36.89 -11.07 -30.67
C ALA A 279 -36.79 -9.83 -31.58
N LEU A 280 -36.90 -10.00 -32.91
CA LEU A 280 -36.91 -8.88 -33.85
C LEU A 280 -38.13 -7.95 -33.62
N LYS A 281 -39.30 -8.53 -33.32
CA LYS A 281 -40.51 -7.77 -33.00
C LYS A 281 -40.37 -6.98 -31.69
N ASP A 282 -39.77 -7.59 -30.66
CA ASP A 282 -39.48 -6.92 -29.39
C ASP A 282 -38.56 -5.71 -29.60
N LEU A 283 -37.46 -5.86 -30.36
CA LEU A 283 -36.54 -4.74 -30.65
C LEU A 283 -37.19 -3.61 -31.44
N LYS A 284 -38.01 -3.92 -32.45
CA LYS A 284 -38.77 -2.91 -33.21
C LYS A 284 -39.76 -2.17 -32.30
N SER A 285 -40.44 -2.91 -31.43
CA SER A 285 -41.39 -2.35 -30.46
C SER A 285 -40.67 -1.46 -29.44
N TYR A 286 -39.51 -1.90 -28.95
CA TYR A 286 -38.66 -1.12 -28.04
C TYR A 286 -38.16 0.17 -28.71
N GLN A 287 -37.65 0.10 -29.94
CA GLN A 287 -37.19 1.28 -30.69
C GLN A 287 -38.31 2.31 -30.91
N THR A 288 -39.52 1.83 -31.22
CA THR A 288 -40.69 2.70 -31.40
C THR A 288 -41.07 3.38 -30.07
N ARG A 289 -41.08 2.63 -28.97
CA ARG A 289 -41.36 3.15 -27.62
C ARG A 289 -40.29 4.12 -27.13
N LEU A 290 -39.03 3.84 -27.40
CA LEU A 290 -37.88 4.71 -27.09
C LEU A 290 -37.98 6.05 -27.85
N SER A 291 -38.32 6.01 -29.13
CA SER A 291 -38.46 7.21 -29.96
C SER A 291 -39.69 8.04 -29.58
N ALA A 292 -40.77 7.37 -29.15
CA ALA A 292 -42.03 7.99 -28.74
C ALA A 292 -42.10 8.32 -27.23
N ASN A 293 -41.01 8.10 -26.47
CA ASN A 293 -40.94 8.33 -25.02
C ASN A 293 -42.06 7.59 -24.23
N MET A 294 -42.43 6.38 -24.66
CA MET A 294 -43.51 5.56 -24.10
C MET A 294 -43.01 4.56 -23.03
N PRO A 295 -43.86 4.12 -22.09
CA PRO A 295 -43.48 3.12 -21.09
C PRO A 295 -43.07 1.78 -21.72
N GLY A 296 -42.13 1.08 -21.07
CA GLY A 296 -41.48 -0.12 -21.59
C GLY A 296 -40.10 0.13 -22.22
N ALA A 297 -39.65 1.38 -22.29
CA ALA A 297 -38.27 1.78 -22.52
C ALA A 297 -37.90 2.88 -21.49
N LEU A 298 -36.62 3.18 -21.30
CA LEU A 298 -36.22 4.34 -20.50
C LEU A 298 -36.68 5.63 -21.20
N ARG A 299 -37.15 6.58 -20.40
CA ARG A 299 -37.77 7.83 -20.85
C ARG A 299 -36.98 9.03 -20.39
N SER A 300 -37.21 10.19 -21.01
CA SER A 300 -36.54 11.44 -20.61
C SER A 300 -36.78 11.79 -19.12
N GLN A 301 -37.97 11.48 -18.59
CA GLN A 301 -38.31 11.64 -17.17
C GLN A 301 -37.54 10.74 -16.20
N ASP A 302 -36.85 9.71 -16.69
CA ASP A 302 -36.04 8.82 -15.84
C ASP A 302 -34.62 9.37 -15.63
N PHE A 303 -34.26 10.44 -16.36
CA PHE A 303 -33.00 11.18 -16.25
C PHE A 303 -33.25 12.58 -15.64
N ASP A 304 -32.24 13.14 -14.97
CA ASP A 304 -32.32 14.51 -14.44
C ASP A 304 -32.07 15.56 -15.54
N LEU A 305 -31.12 15.27 -16.44
CA LEU A 305 -30.76 16.13 -17.57
C LEU A 305 -31.33 15.56 -18.89
N GLU A 306 -32.02 16.41 -19.65
CA GLU A 306 -32.54 16.04 -20.98
C GLU A 306 -31.40 15.68 -21.96
N ASP A 307 -30.28 16.39 -21.89
CA ASP A 307 -29.11 16.12 -22.74
C ASP A 307 -28.53 14.71 -22.49
N ALA A 308 -28.56 14.24 -21.24
CA ALA A 308 -28.12 12.89 -20.90
C ALA A 308 -29.04 11.83 -21.53
N PHE A 309 -30.36 12.06 -21.48
CA PHE A 309 -31.32 11.19 -22.15
C PHE A 309 -31.12 11.16 -23.67
N LEU A 310 -30.94 12.32 -24.32
CA LEU A 310 -30.75 12.39 -25.77
C LEU A 310 -29.46 11.69 -26.23
N GLU A 311 -28.37 11.84 -25.48
CA GLU A 311 -27.12 11.14 -25.76
C GLU A 311 -27.27 9.63 -25.60
N TRP A 312 -27.87 9.19 -24.49
CA TRP A 312 -28.17 7.79 -24.25
C TRP A 312 -29.07 7.23 -25.37
N GLN A 313 -30.18 7.90 -25.69
CA GLN A 313 -31.14 7.51 -26.73
C GLN A 313 -30.46 7.35 -28.10
N LYS A 314 -29.55 8.24 -28.47
CA LYS A 314 -28.80 8.16 -29.73
C LYS A 314 -27.86 6.95 -29.77
N SER A 315 -27.11 6.72 -28.69
CA SER A 315 -26.24 5.55 -28.58
C SER A 315 -27.05 4.25 -28.61
N GLU A 316 -28.20 4.25 -27.95
CA GLU A 316 -29.11 3.14 -27.82
C GLU A 316 -29.76 2.76 -29.16
N ALA A 317 -30.23 3.76 -29.93
CA ALA A 317 -30.76 3.55 -31.27
C ALA A 317 -29.75 2.89 -32.22
N THR A 318 -28.47 3.23 -32.07
CA THR A 318 -27.37 2.62 -32.83
C THR A 318 -27.19 1.14 -32.47
N HIS A 319 -27.18 0.82 -31.16
CA HIS A 319 -27.08 -0.56 -30.68
C HIS A 319 -28.29 -1.42 -31.08
N LEU A 320 -29.51 -0.87 -30.99
CA LEU A 320 -30.73 -1.56 -31.43
C LEU A 320 -30.66 -1.91 -32.92
N SER A 321 -30.18 -0.98 -33.76
CA SER A 321 -30.01 -1.19 -35.20
C SER A 321 -29.00 -2.30 -35.50
N GLN A 322 -27.86 -2.34 -34.80
CA GLN A 322 -26.87 -3.40 -34.91
C GLN A 322 -27.41 -4.76 -34.45
N MET A 323 -28.17 -4.80 -33.35
CA MET A 323 -28.78 -6.04 -32.87
C MET A 323 -29.83 -6.60 -33.83
N MET A 324 -30.63 -5.74 -34.46
CA MET A 324 -31.55 -6.16 -35.53
C MET A 324 -30.78 -6.72 -36.73
N LEU A 325 -29.64 -6.12 -37.09
CA LEU A 325 -28.77 -6.63 -38.16
C LEU A 325 -28.17 -8.00 -37.80
N ASP A 326 -27.72 -8.20 -36.56
CA ASP A 326 -27.20 -9.49 -36.09
C ASP A 326 -28.27 -10.59 -36.18
N ILE A 327 -29.52 -10.29 -35.82
CA ILE A 327 -30.66 -11.23 -35.98
C ILE A 327 -30.93 -11.54 -37.46
N LEU A 328 -30.98 -10.52 -38.32
CA LEU A 328 -31.21 -10.70 -39.76
C LEU A 328 -30.06 -11.46 -40.45
N THR A 329 -28.83 -11.30 -39.94
CA THR A 329 -27.66 -12.04 -40.43
C THR A 329 -27.71 -13.52 -40.01
N ALA A 330 -28.14 -13.80 -38.77
CA ALA A 330 -28.34 -15.17 -38.29
C ALA A 330 -29.48 -15.90 -39.01
N LYS A 331 -30.55 -15.16 -39.37
CA LYS A 331 -31.74 -15.68 -40.07
C LYS A 331 -32.18 -14.76 -41.24
N PRO A 332 -31.53 -14.87 -42.41
CA PRO A 332 -31.79 -13.99 -43.55
C PRO A 332 -33.20 -14.15 -44.15
N GLU A 333 -33.90 -15.26 -43.86
CA GLU A 333 -35.28 -15.46 -44.31
C GLU A 333 -36.27 -14.45 -43.69
N LEU A 334 -35.96 -13.90 -42.50
CA LEU A 334 -36.79 -12.86 -41.87
C LEU A 334 -36.76 -11.52 -42.64
N ALA A 335 -35.71 -11.27 -43.42
CA ALA A 335 -35.64 -10.10 -44.28
C ALA A 335 -36.60 -10.18 -45.48
N LYS A 336 -36.94 -11.40 -45.93
CA LYS A 336 -37.79 -11.64 -47.10
C LYS A 336 -39.29 -11.64 -46.75
N THR A 337 -39.66 -12.12 -45.56
CA THR A 337 -41.06 -12.13 -45.09
C THR A 337 -41.63 -10.74 -44.82
N SER A 338 -40.77 -9.73 -44.60
CA SER A 338 -41.20 -8.35 -44.38
C SER A 338 -41.86 -7.69 -45.61
N ALA A 339 -41.65 -8.22 -46.82
CA ALA A 339 -42.15 -7.66 -48.08
C ALA A 339 -43.43 -8.34 -48.62
N GLY A 340 -43.97 -9.36 -47.93
CA GLY A 340 -44.95 -10.29 -48.53
C GLY A 340 -46.32 -10.37 -47.86
N ALA A 341 -46.62 -9.60 -46.81
CA ALA A 341 -47.82 -9.79 -45.99
C ALA A 341 -48.73 -8.55 -45.97
N LEU A 342 -49.31 -8.18 -47.11
CA LEU A 342 -50.52 -7.35 -47.12
C LEU A 342 -51.34 -7.57 -48.41
N ASP A 343 -52.09 -8.66 -48.46
CA ASP A 343 -53.21 -8.79 -49.40
C ASP A 343 -54.41 -9.43 -48.69
N GLN A 344 -55.29 -8.58 -48.16
CA GLN A 344 -56.77 -8.76 -48.10
C GLN A 344 -57.46 -7.60 -47.36
N GLY A 345 -58.21 -6.76 -48.11
CA GLY A 345 -59.46 -6.15 -47.65
C GLY A 345 -59.52 -4.67 -47.20
N LEU A 346 -59.62 -3.73 -48.17
CA LEU A 346 -60.39 -2.43 -48.23
C LEU A 346 -60.55 -1.56 -46.95
N SER A 347 -60.23 -0.24 -46.91
CA SER A 347 -60.82 0.87 -47.70
C SER A 347 -60.08 2.23 -47.56
N SER A 348 -59.73 2.84 -48.71
CA SER A 348 -59.68 4.29 -49.08
C SER A 348 -59.09 5.39 -48.16
N ARG A 349 -57.91 5.96 -48.54
CA ARG A 349 -57.65 7.35 -49.05
C ARG A 349 -56.12 7.63 -49.10
N PRO A 350 -55.54 8.39 -50.06
CA PRO A 350 -54.14 8.25 -50.44
C PRO A 350 -53.22 9.30 -49.80
N GLN A 351 -52.14 8.87 -49.14
CA GLN A 351 -50.90 9.65 -49.03
C GLN A 351 -49.66 8.75 -49.06
N SER A 352 -48.72 9.15 -49.93
CA SER A 352 -47.28 8.85 -49.99
C SER A 352 -46.79 7.40 -49.96
N THR A 353 -46.46 6.88 -51.15
CA THR A 353 -45.76 5.62 -51.44
C THR A 353 -44.23 5.71 -51.23
N TYR A 354 -43.74 6.04 -50.02
CA TYR A 354 -42.30 6.18 -49.75
C TYR A 354 -41.71 5.18 -48.72
N ASP A 355 -42.54 4.43 -47.99
CA ASP A 355 -42.10 3.61 -46.84
C ASP A 355 -41.33 2.32 -47.22
N ASP A 356 -41.51 1.80 -48.43
CA ASP A 356 -41.02 0.46 -48.82
C ASP A 356 -39.61 0.46 -49.46
N ARG A 357 -39.03 1.63 -49.73
CA ARG A 357 -37.73 1.74 -50.44
C ARG A 357 -36.50 1.62 -49.54
N ALA A 358 -36.56 2.10 -48.30
CA ALA A 358 -35.40 2.16 -47.42
C ALA A 358 -34.88 0.78 -46.99
N TYR A 359 -35.77 -0.19 -46.77
CA TYR A 359 -35.41 -1.57 -46.41
C TYR A 359 -35.02 -2.42 -47.62
N ALA A 360 -35.64 -2.18 -48.79
CA ALA A 360 -35.21 -2.78 -50.04
C ALA A 360 -33.78 -2.33 -50.43
N ASP A 361 -33.41 -1.10 -50.09
CA ASP A 361 -32.06 -0.58 -50.33
C ASP A 361 -31.03 -1.15 -49.33
N LEU A 362 -31.40 -1.43 -48.06
CA LEU A 362 -30.54 -2.13 -47.10
C LEU A 362 -30.29 -3.61 -47.52
N SER A 363 -31.32 -4.30 -48.00
CA SER A 363 -31.17 -5.68 -48.51
C SER A 363 -30.38 -5.74 -49.82
N ARG A 364 -30.51 -4.71 -50.68
CA ARG A 364 -29.66 -4.53 -51.88
C ARG A 364 -28.21 -4.21 -51.53
N ALA A 365 -27.95 -3.37 -50.52
CA ALA A 365 -26.60 -3.05 -50.07
C ALA A 365 -25.87 -4.30 -49.53
N LEU A 366 -26.57 -5.15 -48.77
CA LEU A 366 -26.07 -6.46 -48.31
C LEU A 366 -25.81 -7.45 -49.45
N SER A 367 -26.47 -7.28 -50.60
CA SER A 367 -26.27 -8.10 -51.79
C SER A 367 -25.09 -7.65 -52.65
N GLN A 368 -24.56 -6.43 -52.44
CA GLN A 368 -23.51 -5.81 -53.26
C GLN A 368 -22.17 -5.63 -52.54
N SER A 369 -22.10 -5.87 -51.23
CA SER A 369 -20.89 -5.61 -50.41
C SER A 369 -19.88 -6.76 -50.44
N ASN A 370 -19.19 -6.92 -51.57
CA ASN A 370 -17.92 -7.68 -51.61
C ASN A 370 -16.73 -6.84 -52.12
N ASP A 371 -16.81 -5.50 -52.08
CA ASP A 371 -15.65 -4.64 -52.36
C ASP A 371 -15.77 -3.26 -51.69
N GLY A 372 -14.70 -2.82 -50.99
CA GLY A 372 -14.40 -1.42 -50.64
C GLY A 372 -15.31 -0.63 -49.69
N SER A 373 -14.78 -0.30 -48.50
CA SER A 373 -15.33 0.64 -47.52
C SER A 373 -15.51 2.08 -48.06
N ILE A 374 -16.75 2.56 -48.11
CA ILE A 374 -17.12 3.99 -48.01
C ILE A 374 -18.35 4.09 -47.09
N GLY A 375 -18.28 4.99 -46.10
CA GLY A 375 -19.23 5.12 -45.00
C GLY A 375 -20.68 5.35 -45.44
N PHE A 376 -21.56 4.48 -44.95
CA PHE A 376 -23.02 4.57 -45.05
C PHE A 376 -23.57 4.64 -43.63
N ASP A 377 -24.29 5.72 -43.28
CA ASP A 377 -24.91 5.90 -41.96
C ASP A 377 -26.40 5.54 -42.03
N PRO A 378 -26.83 4.37 -41.52
CA PRO A 378 -28.22 3.92 -41.57
C PRO A 378 -29.10 4.56 -40.49
N SER A 379 -28.51 5.28 -39.52
CA SER A 379 -29.20 5.70 -38.29
C SER A 379 -30.26 6.79 -38.52
N LEU A 380 -30.09 7.62 -39.55
CA LEU A 380 -30.96 8.79 -39.79
C LEU A 380 -32.27 8.46 -40.53
N ASN A 381 -32.33 7.37 -41.31
CA ASN A 381 -33.50 7.02 -42.12
C ASN A 381 -34.52 6.10 -41.43
N LEU A 382 -34.19 5.52 -40.26
CA LEU A 382 -35.10 4.65 -39.52
C LEU A 382 -36.01 5.41 -38.54
N ALA A 383 -35.67 6.65 -38.19
CA ALA A 383 -36.34 7.44 -37.16
C ALA A 383 -37.70 8.03 -37.59
N SER A 384 -38.09 7.93 -38.87
CA SER A 384 -39.30 8.56 -39.42
C SER A 384 -40.52 7.63 -39.59
N LEU A 385 -40.55 6.48 -38.93
CA LEU A 385 -41.61 5.48 -39.09
C LEU A 385 -42.70 5.64 -38.01
N ASN A 386 -43.79 6.33 -38.36
CA ASN A 386 -44.97 6.45 -37.50
C ASN A 386 -45.94 5.28 -37.79
N LEU A 387 -46.06 4.33 -36.87
CA LEU A 387 -47.00 3.20 -37.00
C LEU A 387 -48.39 3.61 -36.47
N GLY A 388 -49.40 3.48 -37.32
CA GLY A 388 -50.78 3.81 -37.01
C GLY A 388 -51.36 3.03 -35.82
N ASP A 389 -52.23 3.74 -35.11
CA ASP A 389 -53.03 3.37 -33.93
C ASP A 389 -53.61 1.95 -33.96
N SER A 390 -53.39 1.23 -32.86
CA SER A 390 -54.20 0.08 -32.46
C SER A 390 -54.43 0.15 -30.95
N GLY A 391 -55.46 0.91 -30.57
CA GLY A 391 -56.44 0.49 -29.58
C GLY A 391 -55.95 0.36 -28.13
N ILE A 392 -56.16 1.44 -27.40
CA ILE A 392 -56.16 1.56 -25.93
C ILE A 392 -56.92 0.39 -25.27
N ARG A 393 -56.18 -0.48 -24.58
CA ARG A 393 -56.52 -1.14 -23.30
C ARG A 393 -55.26 -1.86 -22.78
N ALA A 394 -54.49 -1.18 -21.95
CA ALA A 394 -53.43 -1.79 -21.16
C ALA A 394 -54.08 -2.73 -20.12
N VAL A 395 -54.16 -4.02 -20.47
CA VAL A 395 -54.18 -5.08 -19.47
C VAL A 395 -52.72 -5.29 -19.08
N GLU A 396 -52.43 -5.25 -17.79
CA GLU A 396 -51.12 -5.50 -17.17
C GLU A 396 -50.56 -6.86 -17.61
N GLY A 397 -49.88 -6.90 -18.76
CA GLY A 397 -49.30 -8.11 -19.36
C GLY A 397 -47.96 -7.81 -20.03
N ASN A 398 -47.08 -8.81 -20.05
CA ASN A 398 -45.71 -8.71 -20.55
C ASN A 398 -45.65 -8.03 -21.93
N ILE A 399 -45.04 -6.84 -21.97
CA ILE A 399 -44.93 -5.99 -23.15
C ILE A 399 -44.04 -6.62 -24.23
N TYR A 400 -43.05 -7.40 -23.79
CA TYR A 400 -42.06 -8.06 -24.64
C TYR A 400 -41.99 -9.55 -24.28
N THR A 401 -41.49 -10.35 -25.23
CA THR A 401 -41.27 -11.79 -25.06
C THR A 401 -39.98 -12.07 -24.27
N PHE A 402 -38.91 -11.34 -24.60
CA PHE A 402 -37.56 -11.55 -24.05
C PHE A 402 -37.15 -10.55 -22.96
N THR A 403 -37.75 -9.36 -22.93
CA THR A 403 -37.45 -8.31 -21.95
C THR A 403 -38.51 -8.31 -20.84
N PRO A 404 -38.13 -8.44 -19.55
CA PRO A 404 -39.09 -8.43 -18.45
C PRO A 404 -39.69 -7.03 -18.24
N PRO A 405 -40.84 -6.91 -17.52
CA PRO A 405 -41.49 -5.63 -17.25
C PRO A 405 -40.63 -4.61 -16.47
N ASP A 406 -39.81 -5.10 -15.53
CA ASP A 406 -38.79 -4.32 -14.81
C ASP A 406 -37.40 -4.97 -15.01
N PRO A 407 -36.66 -4.59 -16.06
CA PRO A 407 -35.32 -5.10 -16.35
C PRO A 407 -34.35 -5.02 -15.17
N ARG A 408 -34.37 -3.90 -14.42
CA ARG A 408 -33.42 -3.67 -13.34
C ARG A 408 -33.72 -4.58 -12.14
N ALA A 409 -34.98 -4.68 -11.73
CA ALA A 409 -35.37 -5.54 -10.60
C ALA A 409 -35.10 -7.02 -10.88
N PHE A 410 -35.44 -7.49 -12.08
CA PHE A 410 -35.16 -8.88 -12.51
C PHE A 410 -33.65 -9.15 -12.60
N PHE A 411 -32.88 -8.20 -13.15
CA PHE A 411 -31.42 -8.30 -13.20
C PHE A 411 -30.82 -8.38 -11.79
N LYS A 412 -31.24 -7.50 -10.87
CA LYS A 412 -30.81 -7.52 -9.46
C LYS A 412 -31.08 -8.86 -8.79
N TYR A 413 -32.27 -9.42 -8.99
CA TYR A 413 -32.65 -10.72 -8.42
C TYR A 413 -31.74 -11.84 -8.93
N ILE A 414 -31.51 -11.91 -10.24
CA ILE A 414 -30.64 -12.93 -10.84
C ILE A 414 -29.19 -12.73 -10.41
N LEU A 415 -28.73 -11.48 -10.33
CA LEU A 415 -27.38 -11.15 -9.88
C LEU A 415 -27.13 -11.62 -8.45
N GLN A 416 -28.12 -11.46 -7.55
CA GLN A 416 -28.03 -12.00 -6.20
C GLN A 416 -27.80 -13.52 -6.22
N HIS A 417 -28.62 -14.27 -6.97
CA HIS A 417 -28.46 -15.73 -7.07
C HIS A 417 -27.14 -16.13 -7.73
N ALA A 418 -26.68 -15.38 -8.75
CA ALA A 418 -25.41 -15.63 -9.41
C ALA A 418 -24.22 -15.42 -8.47
N MET A 419 -24.24 -14.34 -7.68
CA MET A 419 -23.19 -14.03 -6.70
C MET A 419 -23.14 -15.09 -5.59
N THR A 420 -24.30 -15.49 -5.05
CA THR A 420 -24.38 -16.58 -4.06
C THR A 420 -23.90 -17.92 -4.65
N PHE A 421 -24.30 -18.24 -5.88
CA PHE A 421 -23.86 -19.45 -6.57
C PHE A 421 -22.33 -19.46 -6.76
N ASP A 422 -21.76 -18.38 -7.25
CA ASP A 422 -20.32 -18.30 -7.48
C ASP A 422 -19.53 -18.31 -6.17
N GLN A 423 -20.03 -17.68 -5.09
CA GLN A 423 -19.41 -17.70 -3.78
C GLN A 423 -19.36 -19.12 -3.19
N ILE A 424 -20.43 -19.91 -3.31
CA ILE A 424 -20.49 -21.30 -2.83
C ILE A 424 -19.55 -22.21 -3.63
N ASN A 425 -19.38 -21.93 -4.93
CA ASN A 425 -18.55 -22.73 -5.83
C ASN A 425 -17.15 -22.15 -6.06
N ASN A 426 -16.76 -21.13 -5.28
CA ASN A 426 -15.45 -20.51 -5.41
C ASN A 426 -14.35 -21.44 -4.89
N ASP A 427 -13.19 -21.39 -5.53
CA ASP A 427 -11.99 -22.10 -5.06
C ASP A 427 -11.32 -21.26 -3.97
N PRO A 428 -11.20 -21.75 -2.72
CA PRO A 428 -10.61 -20.99 -1.62
C PRO A 428 -9.12 -20.65 -1.83
N ASP A 429 -8.44 -21.32 -2.77
CA ASP A 429 -7.03 -21.06 -3.07
C ASP A 429 -6.83 -19.88 -4.07
N LEU A 430 -7.90 -19.34 -4.66
CA LEU A 430 -7.85 -18.24 -5.61
C LEU A 430 -8.29 -16.90 -4.97
N GLU A 431 -7.78 -15.79 -5.51
CA GLU A 431 -8.25 -14.45 -5.14
C GLU A 431 -9.75 -14.33 -5.39
N TYR A 432 -10.46 -13.71 -4.43
CA TYR A 432 -11.90 -13.52 -4.52
C TYR A 432 -12.27 -12.71 -5.76
N GLN A 433 -13.15 -13.27 -6.59
CA GLN A 433 -13.78 -12.57 -7.69
C GLN A 433 -15.29 -12.51 -7.45
N PRO A 434 -15.92 -11.33 -7.55
CA PRO A 434 -17.36 -11.18 -7.27
C PRO A 434 -18.26 -12.10 -8.10
N LEU A 435 -17.83 -12.41 -9.33
CA LEU A 435 -18.59 -13.22 -10.29
C LEU A 435 -17.62 -14.06 -11.13
N SER A 436 -17.98 -15.31 -11.37
CA SER A 436 -17.25 -16.19 -12.28
C SER A 436 -17.39 -15.71 -13.72
N LYS A 437 -16.44 -16.09 -14.59
CA LYS A 437 -16.50 -15.74 -16.01
C LYS A 437 -17.83 -16.18 -16.67
N GLN A 438 -18.36 -17.35 -16.30
CA GLN A 438 -19.60 -17.88 -16.87
C GLN A 438 -20.81 -17.06 -16.43
N SER A 439 -20.88 -16.67 -15.16
CA SER A 439 -21.92 -15.77 -14.65
C SER A 439 -21.81 -14.37 -15.24
N MET A 440 -20.59 -13.85 -15.42
CA MET A 440 -20.33 -12.58 -16.08
C MET A 440 -20.80 -12.56 -17.54
N ASP A 441 -20.53 -13.62 -18.29
CA ASP A 441 -20.99 -13.75 -19.69
C ASP A 441 -22.52 -13.77 -19.76
N LEU A 442 -23.18 -14.54 -18.87
CA LEU A 442 -24.64 -14.59 -18.76
C LEU A 442 -25.23 -13.21 -18.41
N LEU A 443 -24.76 -12.59 -17.32
CA LEU A 443 -25.28 -11.30 -16.85
C LEU A 443 -25.05 -10.18 -17.89
N THR A 444 -23.93 -10.22 -18.61
CA THR A 444 -23.68 -9.29 -19.74
C THR A 444 -24.71 -9.47 -20.84
N GLU A 445 -25.02 -10.72 -21.21
CA GLU A 445 -26.06 -11.02 -22.19
C GLU A 445 -27.43 -10.53 -21.73
N LEU A 446 -27.79 -10.72 -20.45
CA LEU A 446 -29.03 -10.20 -19.88
C LEU A 446 -29.10 -8.67 -19.97
N CYS A 447 -28.03 -7.96 -19.61
CA CYS A 447 -27.98 -6.49 -19.75
C CYS A 447 -28.20 -6.05 -21.20
N VAL A 448 -27.56 -6.71 -22.17
CA VAL A 448 -27.68 -6.39 -23.60
C VAL A 448 -29.10 -6.64 -24.11
N ARG A 449 -29.75 -7.74 -23.73
CA ARG A 449 -31.11 -8.08 -24.19
C ARG A 449 -32.19 -7.28 -23.48
N TRP A 450 -31.97 -6.94 -22.22
CA TRP A 450 -32.96 -6.20 -21.41
C TRP A 450 -32.72 -4.70 -21.38
N ARG A 451 -31.68 -4.23 -22.09
CA ARG A 451 -31.32 -2.83 -22.25
C ARG A 451 -31.00 -2.16 -20.91
N VAL A 452 -30.32 -2.90 -20.02
CA VAL A 452 -29.81 -2.39 -18.74
C VAL A 452 -28.49 -1.68 -19.00
N PRO A 453 -28.37 -0.36 -18.76
CA PRO A 453 -27.13 0.39 -18.98
C PRO A 453 -25.98 -0.07 -18.07
N GLN A 454 -24.75 0.26 -18.46
CA GLN A 454 -23.55 -0.09 -17.69
C GLN A 454 -23.58 0.47 -16.26
N PHE A 455 -23.95 1.74 -16.08
CA PHE A 455 -24.01 2.34 -14.73
C PHE A 455 -25.02 1.58 -13.84
N SER A 456 -26.20 1.25 -14.36
CA SER A 456 -27.21 0.48 -13.61
C SER A 456 -26.70 -0.91 -13.25
N ARG A 457 -25.98 -1.57 -14.16
CA ARG A 457 -25.34 -2.87 -13.91
C ARG A 457 -24.32 -2.80 -12.76
N LEU A 458 -23.41 -1.82 -12.79
CA LEU A 458 -22.38 -1.66 -11.76
C LEU A 458 -22.97 -1.24 -10.41
N ILE A 459 -23.94 -0.32 -10.41
CA ILE A 459 -24.64 0.11 -9.20
C ILE A 459 -25.45 -1.05 -8.59
N THR A 460 -26.09 -1.87 -9.42
CA THR A 460 -26.84 -3.05 -8.94
C THR A 460 -25.90 -4.11 -8.34
N LEU A 461 -24.71 -4.30 -8.91
CA LEU A 461 -23.68 -5.17 -8.33
C LEU A 461 -23.27 -4.68 -6.94
N LEU A 462 -22.98 -3.39 -6.80
CA LEU A 462 -22.65 -2.81 -5.50
C LEU A 462 -23.83 -2.89 -4.51
N GLU A 463 -25.06 -2.67 -4.99
CA GLU A 463 -26.27 -2.77 -4.17
C GLU A 463 -26.47 -4.19 -3.61
N VAL A 464 -26.24 -5.23 -4.42
CA VAL A 464 -26.29 -6.63 -3.97
C VAL A 464 -25.17 -6.94 -2.99
N ALA A 465 -23.93 -6.56 -3.31
CA ALA A 465 -22.78 -6.80 -2.43
C ALA A 465 -22.92 -6.07 -1.09
N SER A 466 -23.42 -4.83 -1.09
CA SER A 466 -23.70 -4.07 0.13
C SER A 466 -24.72 -4.78 1.03
N ARG A 467 -25.79 -5.33 0.46
CA ARG A 467 -26.76 -6.10 1.24
C ARG A 467 -26.13 -7.37 1.81
N ASN A 468 -25.38 -8.14 1.00
CA ASN A 468 -24.71 -9.35 1.47
C ASN A 468 -23.71 -9.03 2.60
N PHE A 469 -23.01 -7.89 2.53
CA PHE A 469 -22.16 -7.41 3.62
C PHE A 469 -22.95 -7.08 4.88
N MET A 470 -24.10 -6.39 4.75
CA MET A 470 -24.98 -6.08 5.88
C MET A 470 -25.55 -7.35 6.55
N ASP A 471 -25.83 -8.38 5.75
CA ASP A 471 -26.31 -9.70 6.20
C ASP A 471 -25.17 -10.60 6.75
N ARG A 472 -23.92 -10.10 6.75
CA ARG A 472 -22.70 -10.81 7.15
C ARG A 472 -22.38 -12.05 6.32
N GLU A 473 -22.85 -12.08 5.08
CA GLU A 473 -22.53 -13.10 4.07
C GLU A 473 -21.25 -12.75 3.28
N LEU A 474 -20.80 -11.50 3.36
CA LEU A 474 -19.60 -11.00 2.67
C LEU A 474 -18.60 -10.44 3.69
N LEU A 475 -17.33 -10.79 3.56
CA LEU A 475 -16.24 -10.29 4.39
C LEU A 475 -15.77 -8.88 3.93
N PRO A 476 -15.08 -8.10 4.78
CA PRO A 476 -14.54 -6.79 4.39
C PRO A 476 -13.62 -6.85 3.17
N ASP A 477 -12.72 -7.83 3.08
CA ASP A 477 -11.81 -7.98 1.93
C ASP A 477 -12.55 -8.28 0.62
N GLU A 478 -13.64 -9.05 0.70
CA GLU A 478 -14.46 -9.39 -0.46
C GLU A 478 -15.29 -8.17 -0.92
N LEU A 479 -15.76 -7.34 0.02
CA LEU A 479 -16.42 -6.07 -0.29
C LEU A 479 -15.45 -5.09 -0.98
N ASP A 480 -14.20 -5.00 -0.50
CA ASP A 480 -13.14 -4.20 -1.11
C ASP A 480 -12.92 -4.62 -2.57
N ALA A 481 -12.80 -5.92 -2.83
CA ALA A 481 -12.66 -6.47 -4.18
C ALA A 481 -13.86 -6.13 -5.10
N VAL A 482 -15.10 -6.11 -4.58
CA VAL A 482 -16.27 -5.66 -5.36
C VAL A 482 -16.19 -4.17 -5.68
N LEU A 483 -15.84 -3.35 -4.70
CA LEU A 483 -15.70 -1.90 -4.88
C LEU A 483 -14.59 -1.57 -5.87
N ASP A 484 -13.46 -2.26 -5.80
CA ASP A 484 -12.37 -2.17 -6.77
C ASP A 484 -12.80 -2.62 -8.16
N PHE A 485 -13.55 -3.72 -8.26
CA PHE A 485 -14.09 -4.20 -9.53
C PHE A 485 -14.98 -3.16 -10.22
N VAL A 486 -15.81 -2.45 -9.45
CA VAL A 486 -16.70 -1.40 -9.97
C VAL A 486 -15.93 -0.12 -10.38
N LYS A 487 -14.77 0.13 -9.75
CA LYS A 487 -13.94 1.33 -9.96
C LYS A 487 -12.77 1.11 -10.94
N THR A 488 -12.49 -0.12 -11.33
CA THR A 488 -11.40 -0.49 -12.25
C THR A 488 -11.94 -0.77 -13.66
N PRO A 489 -11.28 -0.29 -14.73
CA PRO A 489 -11.71 -0.56 -16.09
C PRO A 489 -11.65 -2.06 -16.43
N LEU A 490 -12.69 -2.56 -17.10
CA LEU A 490 -12.74 -3.95 -17.57
C LEU A 490 -11.88 -4.11 -18.84
N PRO A 491 -11.20 -5.27 -19.03
CA PRO A 491 -10.43 -5.53 -20.23
C PRO A 491 -11.26 -5.35 -21.51
N GLU A 492 -10.72 -4.67 -22.51
CA GLU A 492 -11.43 -4.45 -23.78
C GLU A 492 -11.68 -5.77 -24.52
N PRO A 493 -12.95 -6.17 -24.74
CA PRO A 493 -13.26 -7.39 -25.47
C PRO A 493 -13.00 -7.21 -26.97
N LYS A 494 -12.60 -8.30 -27.65
CA LYS A 494 -12.38 -8.31 -29.11
C LYS A 494 -13.61 -7.87 -29.92
N LYS A 495 -14.81 -8.20 -29.43
CA LYS A 495 -16.09 -7.71 -29.95
C LYS A 495 -16.84 -7.10 -28.76
N PRO A 496 -17.02 -5.76 -28.69
CA PRO A 496 -17.77 -5.15 -27.61
C PRO A 496 -19.24 -5.59 -27.65
N PRO A 497 -19.86 -5.82 -26.48
CA PRO A 497 -21.31 -6.03 -26.41
C PRO A 497 -22.03 -4.75 -26.90
N HIS A 498 -23.28 -4.90 -27.36
CA HIS A 498 -24.11 -3.78 -27.83
C HIS A 498 -24.66 -2.95 -26.66
N MET A 499 -23.74 -2.36 -25.89
CA MET A 499 -23.97 -1.55 -24.71
C MET A 499 -22.91 -0.45 -24.61
N SER A 500 -23.35 0.79 -24.39
CA SER A 500 -22.47 1.93 -24.19
C SER A 500 -21.63 1.80 -22.94
N HIS A 501 -20.36 2.22 -22.99
CA HIS A 501 -19.46 2.30 -21.84
C HIS A 501 -19.17 0.95 -21.14
N TYR A 502 -19.33 -0.20 -21.81
CA TYR A 502 -19.16 -1.52 -21.18
C TYR A 502 -17.85 -1.71 -20.40
N SER A 503 -16.73 -1.23 -20.94
CA SER A 503 -15.42 -1.35 -20.29
C SER A 503 -15.10 -0.21 -19.32
N THR A 504 -15.92 0.84 -19.29
CA THR A 504 -15.71 2.04 -18.46
C THR A 504 -16.11 1.76 -17.02
N PRO A 505 -15.27 2.09 -16.02
CA PRO A 505 -15.60 1.97 -14.60
C PRO A 505 -16.64 3.01 -14.17
N LEU A 506 -17.30 2.78 -13.04
CA LEU A 506 -18.37 3.66 -12.56
C LEU A 506 -17.89 5.09 -12.26
N THR A 507 -16.64 5.25 -11.81
CA THR A 507 -16.01 6.54 -11.47
C THR A 507 -15.77 7.44 -12.67
N GLU A 508 -15.65 6.87 -13.88
CA GLU A 508 -15.46 7.62 -15.12
C GLU A 508 -16.78 7.97 -15.81
N ILE A 509 -17.89 7.36 -15.41
CA ILE A 509 -19.22 7.69 -15.90
C ILE A 509 -19.81 8.80 -15.03
N ASP A 510 -19.89 10.01 -15.58
CA ASP A 510 -20.45 11.18 -14.90
C ASP A 510 -21.83 10.87 -14.28
N PRO A 511 -22.00 11.04 -12.94
CA PRO A 511 -23.26 10.77 -12.24
C PRO A 511 -24.48 11.52 -12.80
N SER A 512 -24.27 12.68 -13.41
CA SER A 512 -25.35 13.44 -14.06
C SER A 512 -25.96 12.74 -15.29
N ARG A 513 -25.29 11.69 -15.80
CA ARG A 513 -25.72 10.88 -16.93
C ARG A 513 -26.49 9.63 -16.51
N TRP A 514 -26.58 9.35 -15.21
CA TRP A 514 -27.30 8.19 -14.69
C TRP A 514 -28.81 8.45 -14.65
N THR A 515 -29.59 7.38 -14.52
CA THR A 515 -31.01 7.56 -14.17
C THR A 515 -31.13 8.12 -12.76
N VAL A 516 -32.19 8.90 -12.50
CA VAL A 516 -32.49 9.44 -11.17
C VAL A 516 -32.62 8.32 -10.14
N HIS A 517 -33.17 7.17 -10.56
CA HIS A 517 -33.30 5.99 -9.72
C HIS A 517 -31.93 5.42 -9.34
N ASP A 518 -31.04 5.18 -10.31
CA ASP A 518 -29.72 4.62 -10.04
C ASP A 518 -28.85 5.56 -9.19
N PHE A 519 -28.92 6.88 -9.44
CA PHE A 519 -28.26 7.87 -8.61
C PHE A 519 -28.74 7.80 -7.15
N ALA A 520 -30.05 7.78 -6.92
CA ALA A 520 -30.62 7.68 -5.59
C ALA A 520 -30.26 6.36 -4.88
N VAL A 521 -30.26 5.23 -5.61
CA VAL A 521 -29.87 3.93 -5.08
C VAL A 521 -28.40 3.93 -4.70
N TYR A 522 -27.52 4.44 -5.56
CA TYR A 522 -26.09 4.50 -5.29
C TYR A 522 -25.78 5.32 -4.03
N GLN A 523 -26.36 6.52 -3.91
CA GLN A 523 -26.21 7.33 -2.71
C GLN A 523 -26.72 6.59 -1.47
N HIS A 524 -27.89 5.95 -1.54
CA HIS A 524 -28.42 5.18 -0.42
C HIS A 524 -27.52 4.01 -0.03
N THR A 525 -26.98 3.29 -1.00
CA THR A 525 -26.01 2.20 -0.79
C THR A 525 -24.74 2.69 -0.11
N LEU A 526 -24.16 3.82 -0.54
CA LEU A 526 -22.98 4.39 0.12
C LEU A 526 -23.25 4.80 1.58
N HIS A 527 -24.43 5.37 1.86
CA HIS A 527 -24.82 5.68 3.24
C HIS A 527 -25.00 4.42 4.09
N ASN A 528 -25.68 3.40 3.58
CA ASN A 528 -25.86 2.15 4.33
C ASN A 528 -24.52 1.43 4.59
N LEU A 529 -23.61 1.44 3.60
CA LEU A 529 -22.25 0.93 3.76
C LEU A 529 -21.48 1.73 4.81
N HIS A 530 -21.53 3.07 4.76
CA HIS A 530 -20.90 3.93 5.75
C HIS A 530 -21.34 3.59 7.18
N GLU A 531 -22.65 3.56 7.45
CA GLU A 531 -23.18 3.24 8.78
C GLU A 531 -22.77 1.82 9.24
N THR A 532 -22.82 0.85 8.33
CA THR A 532 -22.46 -0.54 8.64
C THR A 532 -20.97 -0.70 8.91
N LEU A 533 -20.11 -0.07 8.10
CA LEU A 533 -18.66 -0.09 8.25
C LEU A 533 -18.22 0.66 9.52
N LEU A 534 -18.88 1.76 9.87
CA LEU A 534 -18.63 2.44 11.14
C LEU A 534 -19.00 1.56 12.33
N ARG A 535 -20.13 0.85 12.28
CA ARG A 535 -20.50 -0.09 13.34
C ARG A 535 -19.50 -1.24 13.46
N GLU A 536 -19.06 -1.82 12.35
CA GLU A 536 -18.05 -2.88 12.37
C GLU A 536 -16.68 -2.36 12.86
N LEU A 537 -16.29 -1.14 12.46
CA LEU A 537 -15.09 -0.48 12.98
C LEU A 537 -15.19 -0.26 14.49
N TYR A 538 -16.35 0.19 14.98
CA TYR A 538 -16.62 0.34 16.41
C TYR A 538 -16.46 -1.01 17.14
N ASP A 539 -17.10 -2.07 16.66
CA ASP A 539 -17.04 -3.41 17.27
C ASP A 539 -15.59 -3.95 17.33
N GLN A 540 -14.78 -3.68 16.30
CA GLN A 540 -13.36 -4.03 16.28
C GLN A 540 -12.53 -3.17 17.23
N MET A 541 -12.83 -1.87 17.31
CA MET A 541 -12.13 -0.92 18.16
C MET A 541 -12.46 -1.08 19.65
N ASP A 542 -13.67 -1.52 20.00
CA ASP A 542 -14.05 -1.89 21.38
C ASP A 542 -13.10 -2.97 21.94
N GLN A 543 -12.52 -3.80 21.06
CA GLN A 543 -11.55 -4.84 21.42
C GLN A 543 -10.09 -4.41 21.26
N CYS A 544 -9.79 -3.11 21.07
CA CYS A 544 -8.43 -2.63 20.78
C CYS A 544 -7.41 -2.97 21.88
N TYR A 545 -7.84 -3.07 23.14
CA TYR A 545 -6.98 -3.41 24.28
C TYR A 545 -6.80 -4.91 24.52
N ALA A 546 -7.56 -5.76 23.82
CA ALA A 546 -7.46 -7.20 23.93
C ALA A 546 -6.06 -7.72 23.52
N ALA A 547 -5.69 -8.91 23.99
CA ALA A 547 -4.40 -9.52 23.66
C ALA A 547 -4.26 -9.76 22.14
N LYS A 548 -5.34 -10.17 21.48
CA LYS A 548 -5.44 -10.37 20.02
C LYS A 548 -6.55 -9.48 19.45
N ALA A 549 -6.31 -8.17 19.37
CA ALA A 549 -7.29 -7.27 18.76
C ALA A 549 -7.41 -7.55 17.23
N PRO A 550 -8.63 -7.41 16.66
CA PRO A 550 -8.89 -7.53 15.23
C PRO A 550 -8.05 -6.57 14.38
N ASP A 551 -7.92 -6.86 13.08
CA ASP A 551 -7.32 -5.92 12.13
C ASP A 551 -8.38 -4.95 11.61
N ILE A 552 -8.13 -3.66 11.79
CA ILE A 552 -8.99 -2.56 11.35
C ILE A 552 -8.63 -2.03 9.96
N GLY A 553 -7.50 -2.48 9.40
CA GLY A 553 -6.89 -1.87 8.21
C GLY A 553 -7.81 -1.85 7.00
N VAL A 554 -8.49 -2.96 6.72
CA VAL A 554 -9.38 -3.13 5.57
C VAL A 554 -10.59 -2.22 5.66
N ILE A 555 -11.27 -2.19 6.81
CA ILE A 555 -12.45 -1.33 7.02
C ILE A 555 -12.07 0.15 6.90
N GLN A 556 -10.95 0.54 7.48
CA GLN A 556 -10.45 1.91 7.38
C GLN A 556 -10.07 2.29 5.94
N TYR A 557 -9.50 1.34 5.18
CA TYR A 557 -9.18 1.52 3.77
C TYR A 557 -10.47 1.75 2.95
N ILE A 558 -11.49 0.90 3.15
CA ILE A 558 -12.79 1.03 2.47
C ILE A 558 -13.44 2.38 2.78
N LEU A 559 -13.51 2.77 4.06
CA LEU A 559 -14.07 4.07 4.46
C LEU A 559 -13.33 5.24 3.81
N SER A 560 -11.99 5.23 3.85
CA SER A 560 -11.17 6.34 3.36
C SER A 560 -11.18 6.43 1.82
N ASN A 561 -10.93 5.31 1.15
CA ASN A 561 -10.70 5.31 -0.30
C ASN A 561 -11.97 5.08 -1.12
N HIS A 562 -12.93 4.32 -0.60
CA HIS A 562 -14.12 3.97 -1.35
C HIS A 562 -15.35 4.81 -1.02
N ILE A 563 -15.49 5.26 0.24
CA ILE A 563 -16.66 6.00 0.70
C ILE A 563 -16.38 7.51 0.78
N PHE A 564 -15.41 7.96 1.59
CA PHE A 564 -15.15 9.39 1.81
C PHE A 564 -14.59 10.11 0.57
N ASN A 565 -13.85 9.42 -0.28
CA ASN A 565 -13.33 9.97 -1.54
C ASN A 565 -14.37 9.96 -2.68
N ASP A 566 -15.57 9.42 -2.46
CA ASP A 566 -16.59 9.35 -3.51
C ASP A 566 -17.38 10.67 -3.63
N PRO A 567 -17.48 11.28 -4.84
CA PRO A 567 -18.17 12.57 -5.01
C PRO A 567 -19.68 12.49 -4.77
N CYS A 568 -20.28 11.30 -4.86
CA CYS A 568 -21.71 11.11 -4.61
C CYS A 568 -22.04 10.91 -3.12
N PHE A 569 -21.01 10.79 -2.26
CA PHE A 569 -21.15 10.66 -0.82
C PHE A 569 -20.95 12.00 -0.12
N SER A 570 -21.89 12.35 0.76
CA SER A 570 -21.76 13.50 1.65
C SER A 570 -21.99 13.03 3.09
N PRO A 571 -20.95 12.95 3.93
CA PRO A 571 -21.15 12.57 5.33
C PRO A 571 -21.99 13.62 6.05
N ARG A 572 -22.72 13.18 7.08
CA ARG A 572 -23.36 14.12 8.00
C ARG A 572 -22.27 14.79 8.84
N PRO A 573 -22.28 16.13 8.99
CA PRO A 573 -21.23 16.85 9.69
C PRO A 573 -21.06 16.42 11.15
N GLU A 574 -22.14 15.96 11.79
CA GLU A 574 -22.17 15.53 13.19
C GLU A 574 -21.71 14.07 13.38
N ALA A 575 -21.84 13.21 12.36
CA ALA A 575 -21.64 11.76 12.50
C ALA A 575 -20.21 11.37 12.91
N ALA A 576 -19.20 12.08 12.41
CA ALA A 576 -17.82 11.81 12.79
C ALA A 576 -17.55 12.18 14.26
N SER A 577 -18.15 13.28 14.74
CA SER A 577 -18.03 13.71 16.13
C SER A 577 -18.78 12.77 17.08
N GLU A 578 -20.00 12.36 16.72
CA GLU A 578 -20.79 11.39 17.49
C GLU A 578 -20.07 10.03 17.58
N PHE A 579 -19.52 9.54 16.46
CA PHE A 579 -18.71 8.33 16.45
C PHE A 579 -17.49 8.45 17.36
N ALA A 580 -16.75 9.56 17.27
CA ALA A 580 -15.57 9.78 18.09
C ALA A 580 -15.91 9.86 19.58
N GLU A 581 -17.02 10.52 19.95
CA GLU A 581 -17.49 10.62 21.33
C GLU A 581 -17.90 9.26 21.90
N HIS A 582 -18.73 8.50 21.17
CA HIS A 582 -19.16 7.17 21.59
C HIS A 582 -18.00 6.18 21.70
N LEU A 583 -17.10 6.17 20.70
CA LEU A 583 -15.92 5.31 20.72
C LEU A 583 -14.99 5.71 21.87
N SER A 584 -14.74 7.00 22.08
CA SER A 584 -13.92 7.45 23.20
C SER A 584 -14.50 6.99 24.53
N GLN A 585 -15.81 7.11 24.74
CA GLN A 585 -16.48 6.66 25.96
C GLN A 585 -16.30 5.15 26.19
N SER A 586 -16.54 4.31 25.16
CA SER A 586 -16.32 2.86 25.27
C SER A 586 -14.84 2.55 25.58
N LEU A 587 -13.89 3.21 24.91
CA LEU A 587 -12.47 3.01 25.17
C LEU A 587 -12.07 3.44 26.59
N HIS A 588 -12.66 4.50 27.14
CA HIS A 588 -12.46 4.84 28.54
C HIS A 588 -12.96 3.69 29.45
N GLU A 589 -14.14 3.14 29.22
CA GLU A 589 -14.68 2.02 30.01
C GLU A 589 -13.81 0.76 29.89
N GLN A 590 -13.35 0.42 28.68
CA GLN A 590 -12.47 -0.73 28.43
C GLN A 590 -11.09 -0.54 29.07
N ALA A 591 -10.51 0.67 29.05
CA ALA A 591 -9.25 0.98 29.73
C ALA A 591 -9.38 0.80 31.26
N LYS A 592 -10.51 1.22 31.84
CA LYS A 592 -10.82 1.05 33.26
C LYS A 592 -10.93 -0.42 33.63
N GLU A 593 -11.64 -1.20 32.83
CA GLU A 593 -11.84 -2.63 33.04
C GLU A 593 -10.53 -3.40 32.88
N LEU A 594 -9.71 -3.06 31.88
CA LEU A 594 -8.36 -3.60 31.70
C LEU A 594 -7.50 -3.37 32.95
N TYR A 595 -7.52 -2.16 33.49
CA TYR A 595 -6.78 -1.86 34.71
C TYR A 595 -7.31 -2.63 35.92
N ARG A 596 -8.63 -2.72 36.09
CA ARG A 596 -9.27 -3.50 37.17
C ARG A 596 -8.86 -4.98 37.12
N GLN A 597 -8.88 -5.59 35.92
CA GLN A 597 -8.45 -6.98 35.74
C GLN A 597 -6.96 -7.19 36.08
N ASN A 598 -6.11 -6.23 35.72
CA ASN A 598 -4.69 -6.27 36.08
C ASN A 598 -4.48 -6.11 37.58
N MET A 599 -5.26 -5.23 38.24
CA MET A 599 -5.23 -5.04 39.68
C MET A 599 -5.60 -6.33 40.42
N GLU A 600 -6.74 -6.95 40.08
CA GLU A 600 -7.21 -8.19 40.72
C GLU A 600 -6.27 -9.37 40.53
N LYS A 601 -5.49 -9.36 39.45
CA LYS A 601 -4.53 -10.41 39.14
C LYS A 601 -3.22 -10.26 39.90
N GLU A 602 -2.71 -9.04 40.04
CA GLU A 602 -1.38 -8.79 40.60
C GLU A 602 -1.42 -8.41 42.10
N ILE A 603 -2.54 -7.87 42.60
CA ILE A 603 -2.72 -7.50 44.00
C ILE A 603 -3.70 -8.45 44.69
N SER A 604 -3.25 -9.10 45.77
CA SER A 604 -4.10 -9.97 46.60
C SER A 604 -5.22 -9.18 47.28
N ALA A 605 -6.40 -9.81 47.43
CA ALA A 605 -7.51 -9.24 48.19
C ALA A 605 -7.19 -9.09 49.70
N ASP A 606 -6.32 -9.96 50.21
CA ASP A 606 -5.87 -9.92 51.60
C ASP A 606 -4.78 -8.87 51.78
N ARG A 607 -5.08 -7.86 52.60
CA ARG A 607 -4.20 -6.70 52.87
C ARG A 607 -2.86 -7.10 53.50
N ASN A 608 -2.80 -8.23 54.18
CA ASN A 608 -1.59 -8.72 54.86
C ASN A 608 -0.55 -9.29 53.88
N ASP A 609 -0.96 -9.67 52.67
CA ASP A 609 -0.07 -10.23 51.64
C ASP A 609 0.51 -9.14 50.72
N TRP A 610 0.27 -7.87 51.03
CA TRP A 610 0.72 -6.74 50.24
C TRP A 610 2.23 -6.53 50.43
N VAL A 611 2.97 -6.61 49.34
CA VAL A 611 4.42 -6.37 49.28
C VAL A 611 4.74 -5.40 48.14
N PHE A 612 5.87 -4.68 48.24
CA PHE A 612 6.32 -3.75 47.19
C PHE A 612 6.43 -4.40 45.81
N GLY A 613 6.84 -5.68 45.77
CA GLY A 613 6.91 -6.45 44.54
C GLY A 613 5.58 -6.54 43.77
N ASN A 614 4.43 -6.46 44.45
CA ASN A 614 3.11 -6.50 43.80
C ASN A 614 2.86 -5.20 43.03
N VAL A 615 3.20 -4.04 43.62
CA VAL A 615 3.10 -2.72 42.95
C VAL A 615 4.04 -2.64 41.75
N VAL A 616 5.27 -3.16 41.89
CA VAL A 616 6.24 -3.23 40.79
C VAL A 616 5.72 -4.09 39.63
N LYS A 617 5.15 -5.28 39.92
CA LYS A 617 4.56 -6.16 38.88
C LYS A 617 3.38 -5.50 38.17
N LEU A 618 2.51 -4.83 38.92
CA LEU A 618 1.38 -4.09 38.36
C LEU A 618 1.87 -2.97 37.43
N GLY A 619 2.85 -2.17 37.87
CA GLY A 619 3.47 -1.12 37.06
C GLY A 619 4.08 -1.65 35.76
N LYS A 620 4.85 -2.74 35.83
CA LYS A 620 5.40 -3.41 34.63
C LYS A 620 4.33 -3.90 33.67
N THR A 621 3.23 -4.43 34.19
CA THR A 621 2.09 -4.88 33.38
C THR A 621 1.44 -3.69 32.67
N VAL A 622 1.19 -2.59 33.37
CA VAL A 622 0.65 -1.34 32.80
C VAL A 622 1.55 -0.81 31.68
N ILE A 623 2.86 -0.69 31.92
CA ILE A 623 3.82 -0.24 30.90
C ILE A 623 3.78 -1.16 29.67
N LYS A 624 3.75 -2.48 29.88
CA LYS A 624 3.67 -3.46 28.80
C LYS A 624 2.41 -3.30 27.95
N HIS A 625 1.28 -2.95 28.54
CA HIS A 625 0.05 -2.64 27.80
C HIS A 625 0.21 -1.35 26.98
N CYS A 626 0.75 -0.28 27.58
CA CYS A 626 1.00 0.97 26.88
C CYS A 626 1.91 0.79 25.66
N GLU A 627 3.04 0.11 25.82
CA GLU A 627 3.98 -0.19 24.72
C GLU A 627 3.35 -1.05 23.62
N ARG A 628 2.50 -2.02 24.00
CA ARG A 628 1.78 -2.86 23.03
C ARG A 628 0.83 -2.04 22.16
N ILE A 629 0.06 -1.13 22.75
CA ILE A 629 -0.90 -0.29 22.03
C ILE A 629 -0.17 0.75 21.17
N LYS A 630 0.87 1.38 21.72
CA LYS A 630 1.75 2.30 20.99
C LYS A 630 2.37 1.66 19.75
N LYS A 631 2.83 0.40 19.86
CA LYS A 631 3.39 -0.35 18.72
C LYS A 631 2.32 -0.74 17.69
N ARG A 632 1.13 -1.16 18.14
CA ARG A 632 0.02 -1.59 17.27
C ARG A 632 -0.44 -0.45 16.35
N TYR A 633 -0.64 0.74 16.91
CA TYR A 633 -1.17 1.90 16.19
C TYR A 633 -0.10 2.91 15.74
N LYS A 634 1.17 2.49 15.65
CA LYS A 634 2.28 3.40 15.31
C LYS A 634 2.12 4.08 13.94
N LYS A 635 1.60 3.36 12.94
CA LYS A 635 1.41 3.89 11.58
C LYS A 635 0.17 4.77 11.46
N ASN A 636 -0.82 4.51 12.31
CA ASN A 636 -2.09 5.22 12.30
C ASN A 636 -2.57 5.45 13.74
N PRO A 637 -2.05 6.48 14.42
CA PRO A 637 -2.31 6.72 15.83
C PRO A 637 -3.72 7.26 16.10
N GLU A 638 -4.37 7.86 15.09
CA GLU A 638 -5.67 8.49 15.21
C GLU A 638 -6.66 7.83 14.25
N ILE A 639 -7.69 7.20 14.81
CA ILE A 639 -8.70 6.46 14.07
C ILE A 639 -10.00 7.24 14.21
N MET A 640 -10.44 7.88 13.12
CA MET A 640 -11.66 8.69 13.09
C MET A 640 -11.70 9.78 14.18
N GLY A 641 -10.56 10.39 14.50
CA GLY A 641 -10.45 11.42 15.55
C GLY A 641 -10.13 10.91 16.96
N VAL A 642 -10.01 9.59 17.14
CA VAL A 642 -9.79 8.96 18.45
C VAL A 642 -8.40 8.34 18.52
N ASN A 643 -7.66 8.60 19.60
CA ASN A 643 -6.36 7.98 19.86
C ASN A 643 -6.45 6.99 21.03
N PRO A 644 -6.47 5.66 20.75
CA PRO A 644 -6.56 4.65 21.80
C PRO A 644 -5.40 4.67 22.79
N PHE A 645 -4.20 5.07 22.36
CA PHE A 645 -3.06 5.14 23.25
C PHE A 645 -3.20 6.29 24.26
N THR A 646 -3.63 7.47 23.80
CA THR A 646 -3.87 8.62 24.69
C THR A 646 -4.95 8.31 25.72
N ILE A 647 -6.07 7.73 25.31
CA ILE A 647 -7.17 7.35 26.22
C ILE A 647 -6.70 6.34 27.28
N LEU A 648 -5.92 5.33 26.87
CA LEU A 648 -5.37 4.34 27.79
C LEU A 648 -4.50 5.00 28.86
N VAL A 649 -3.59 5.89 28.46
CA VAL A 649 -2.69 6.61 29.37
C VAL A 649 -3.48 7.52 30.32
N GLU A 650 -4.46 8.27 29.81
CA GLU A 650 -5.30 9.20 30.58
C GLU A 650 -6.12 8.53 31.69
N GLU A 651 -6.50 7.27 31.50
CA GLU A 651 -7.26 6.50 32.50
C GLU A 651 -6.37 5.64 33.40
N VAL A 652 -5.40 4.93 32.83
CA VAL A 652 -4.67 3.88 33.56
C VAL A 652 -3.64 4.49 34.51
N PHE A 653 -2.90 5.54 34.10
CA PHE A 653 -1.84 6.08 34.98
C PHE A 653 -2.40 6.77 36.22
N PRO A 654 -3.38 7.70 36.15
CA PRO A 654 -3.89 8.33 37.36
C PRO A 654 -4.47 7.32 38.37
N ARG A 655 -5.17 6.30 37.89
CA ARG A 655 -5.70 5.21 38.73
C ARG A 655 -4.58 4.39 39.36
N PHE A 656 -3.56 4.03 38.57
CA PHE A 656 -2.38 3.36 39.07
C PHE A 656 -1.67 4.17 40.16
N GLU A 657 -1.52 5.47 39.98
CA GLU A 657 -0.83 6.32 40.93
C GLU A 657 -1.61 6.48 42.24
N GLU A 658 -2.93 6.66 42.18
CA GLU A 658 -3.81 6.73 43.35
C GLU A 658 -3.80 5.41 44.14
N ASP A 659 -3.96 4.28 43.45
CA ASP A 659 -3.98 2.97 44.10
C ASP A 659 -2.58 2.58 44.61
N ALA A 660 -1.52 2.84 43.86
CA ALA A 660 -0.14 2.62 44.31
C ALA A 660 0.15 3.41 45.57
N LYS A 661 -0.26 4.69 45.65
CA LYS A 661 -0.11 5.49 46.86
C LYS A 661 -0.78 4.82 48.06
N ALA A 662 -2.05 4.44 47.93
CA ALA A 662 -2.83 3.84 49.01
C ALA A 662 -2.24 2.49 49.47
N ILE A 663 -1.81 1.65 48.52
CA ILE A 663 -1.18 0.37 48.81
C ILE A 663 0.16 0.58 49.52
N LEU A 664 0.99 1.52 49.06
CA LEU A 664 2.30 1.79 49.65
C LEU A 664 2.20 2.39 51.06
N GLU A 665 1.31 3.37 51.29
CA GLU A 665 1.04 3.92 52.62
C GLU A 665 0.57 2.82 53.58
N SER A 666 -0.23 1.87 53.09
CA SER A 666 -0.65 0.71 53.86
C SER A 666 0.51 -0.23 54.22
N ILE A 667 1.38 -0.57 53.26
CA ILE A 667 2.53 -1.46 53.49
C ILE A 667 3.52 -0.84 54.48
N LEU A 668 3.76 0.47 54.37
CA LEU A 668 4.63 1.20 55.27
C LEU A 668 4.05 1.27 56.69
N GLY A 669 2.75 1.60 56.82
CA GLY A 669 2.07 1.65 58.12
C GLY A 669 2.03 0.30 58.84
N MET A 670 1.82 -0.81 58.13
CA MET A 670 1.91 -2.14 58.74
C MET A 670 3.31 -2.48 59.23
N GLY A 671 4.35 -2.06 58.49
CA GLY A 671 5.73 -2.23 58.92
C GLY A 671 6.02 -1.54 60.25
N GLU A 672 5.50 -0.32 60.43
CA GLU A 672 5.62 0.44 61.68
C GLU A 672 4.87 -0.24 62.84
N GLU A 673 3.66 -0.76 62.62
CA GLU A 673 2.85 -1.42 63.65
C GLU A 673 3.40 -2.79 64.06
N THR A 674 3.96 -3.54 63.11
CA THR A 674 4.46 -4.90 63.33
C THR A 674 5.93 -4.91 63.78
N GLY A 675 6.64 -3.77 63.64
CA GLY A 675 8.07 -3.66 63.88
C GLY A 675 8.91 -4.44 62.86
N ALA A 676 8.33 -4.80 61.72
CA ALA A 676 8.99 -5.54 60.66
C ALA A 676 9.62 -4.55 59.67
N GLU A 677 10.95 -4.55 59.61
CA GLU A 677 11.69 -3.73 58.67
C GLU A 677 11.66 -4.34 57.26
N HIS A 678 11.20 -3.55 56.29
CA HIS A 678 11.26 -3.92 54.87
C HIS A 678 12.71 -3.84 54.34
N ASP A 679 13.03 -4.71 53.39
CA ASP A 679 14.36 -4.77 52.75
C ASP A 679 14.66 -3.48 51.96
N ILE A 680 15.92 -3.03 52.03
CA ILE A 680 16.35 -1.77 51.39
C ILE A 680 16.33 -1.91 49.87
N GLN A 681 16.70 -3.07 49.33
CA GLN A 681 16.76 -3.31 47.89
C GLN A 681 15.36 -3.28 47.27
N ASP A 682 14.36 -3.85 47.95
CA ASP A 682 12.96 -3.79 47.52
C ASP A 682 12.46 -2.33 47.42
N GLY A 683 12.87 -1.46 48.35
CA GLY A 683 12.57 -0.02 48.30
C GLY A 683 13.22 0.70 47.11
N PHE A 684 14.48 0.36 46.79
CA PHE A 684 15.18 0.92 45.64
C PHE A 684 14.61 0.43 44.30
N ASP A 685 14.23 -0.84 44.22
CA ASP A 685 13.60 -1.39 43.03
C ASP A 685 12.21 -0.78 42.80
N LEU A 686 11.43 -0.57 43.86
CA LEU A 686 10.18 0.19 43.78
C LEU A 686 10.40 1.63 43.29
N TYR A 687 11.42 2.33 43.82
CA TYR A 687 11.74 3.70 43.40
C TYR A 687 12.01 3.78 41.90
N ARG A 688 12.90 2.91 41.39
CA ARG A 688 13.25 2.87 39.95
C ARG A 688 12.03 2.69 39.06
N GLU A 689 11.11 1.80 39.44
CA GLU A 689 9.91 1.51 38.66
C GLU A 689 8.91 2.67 38.70
N LEU A 690 8.68 3.29 39.86
CA LEU A 690 7.80 4.45 39.98
C LEU A 690 8.36 5.66 39.21
N VAL A 691 9.68 5.88 39.21
CA VAL A 691 10.32 6.93 38.42
C VAL A 691 10.16 6.68 36.92
N ALA A 692 10.31 5.43 36.46
CA ALA A 692 10.08 5.07 35.06
C ALA A 692 8.63 5.35 34.64
N ILE A 693 7.66 5.03 35.51
CA ILE A 693 6.24 5.34 35.27
C ILE A 693 6.01 6.85 35.26
N ARG A 694 6.59 7.60 36.21
CA ARG A 694 6.50 9.07 36.26
C ARG A 694 7.02 9.71 34.98
N GLN A 695 8.11 9.19 34.42
CA GLN A 695 8.65 9.69 33.15
C GLN A 695 7.64 9.51 32.01
N ILE A 696 7.06 8.31 31.86
CA ILE A 696 6.06 8.04 30.82
C ILE A 696 4.80 8.89 31.04
N HIS A 697 4.37 9.05 32.29
CA HIS A 697 3.27 9.95 32.64
C HIS A 697 3.58 11.40 32.22
N SER A 698 4.74 11.95 32.57
CA SER A 698 5.13 13.33 32.20
C SER A 698 5.23 13.55 30.68
N GLU A 699 5.64 12.53 29.92
CA GLU A 699 5.71 12.61 28.45
C GLU A 699 4.32 12.64 27.79
N ASN A 700 3.33 11.94 28.34
CA ASN A 700 2.02 11.75 27.71
C ASN A 700 0.89 12.57 28.37
N LEU A 701 1.05 12.97 29.63
CA LEU A 701 0.10 13.76 30.43
C LEU A 701 0.76 14.99 31.07
N PRO A 702 1.30 15.93 30.27
CA PRO A 702 2.02 17.10 30.81
C PRO A 702 1.10 18.06 31.59
N SER A 703 -0.22 17.98 31.39
CA SER A 703 -1.21 18.83 32.05
C SER A 703 -1.64 18.34 33.43
N ARG A 704 -1.33 17.09 33.79
CA ARG A 704 -1.67 16.50 35.09
C ARG A 704 -0.38 16.30 35.91
N PRO A 705 -0.37 16.60 37.21
CA PRO A 705 0.73 16.24 38.08
C PRO A 705 0.62 14.77 38.49
N PHE A 706 1.77 14.13 38.72
CA PHE A 706 1.84 12.78 39.29
C PHE A 706 1.22 12.77 40.70
N ALA A 707 0.43 11.75 41.06
CA ALA A 707 -0.48 11.82 42.20
C ALA A 707 0.17 12.02 43.58
N PHE A 708 1.46 11.66 43.74
CA PHE A 708 2.19 11.83 44.99
C PHE A 708 3.69 12.03 44.79
N ASN A 709 4.38 12.52 45.83
CA ASN A 709 5.83 12.69 45.81
C ASN A 709 6.51 11.37 46.18
N ILE A 710 7.07 10.67 45.19
CA ILE A 710 7.75 9.37 45.35
C ILE A 710 8.94 9.50 46.32
N GLU A 711 9.73 10.57 46.16
CA GLU A 711 10.93 10.81 46.95
C GLU A 711 10.61 10.95 48.44
N ASN A 712 9.54 11.67 48.81
CA ASN A 712 9.14 11.85 50.20
C ASN A 712 8.69 10.53 50.84
N LEU A 713 8.08 9.63 50.06
CA LEU A 713 7.60 8.34 50.56
C LEU A 713 8.73 7.35 50.82
N LEU A 714 9.78 7.39 49.99
CA LEU A 714 10.87 6.39 50.00
C LEU A 714 12.19 6.93 50.58
N VAL A 715 12.23 8.17 51.05
CA VAL A 715 13.44 8.82 51.60
C VAL A 715 14.07 8.04 52.76
N ASP A 716 13.23 7.37 53.57
CA ASP A 716 13.70 6.63 54.75
C ASP A 716 14.59 5.43 54.36
N PHE A 717 14.29 4.75 53.24
CA PHE A 717 15.13 3.66 52.74
C PHE A 717 16.55 4.13 52.39
N VAL A 718 16.67 5.33 51.81
CA VAL A 718 17.97 5.94 51.51
C VAL A 718 18.70 6.29 52.81
N TRP A 719 18.01 6.85 53.80
CA TRP A 719 18.62 7.15 55.10
C TRP A 719 19.06 5.89 55.86
N ARG A 720 18.24 4.83 55.87
CA ARG A 720 18.61 3.53 56.45
C ARG A 720 19.86 2.96 55.78
N TRP A 721 19.96 3.08 54.46
CA TRP A 721 21.14 2.66 53.71
C TRP A 721 22.39 3.51 54.05
N ILE A 722 22.26 4.83 54.13
CA ILE A 722 23.35 5.75 54.51
C ILE A 722 23.83 5.44 55.93
N ASN A 723 22.90 5.28 56.88
CA ASN A 723 23.23 4.96 58.27
C ASN A 723 23.91 3.59 58.40
N ALA A 724 23.48 2.59 57.61
CA ALA A 724 24.12 1.28 57.57
C ALA A 724 25.51 1.31 56.90
N ALA A 725 25.74 2.21 55.95
CA ALA A 725 27.06 2.47 55.37
C ALA A 725 27.99 3.19 56.36
N GLU A 726 27.48 4.23 57.05
CA GLU A 726 28.21 4.96 58.10
C GLU A 726 28.61 4.04 59.26
N GLY A 727 27.68 3.20 59.75
CA GLY A 727 27.96 2.28 60.85
C GLY A 727 29.01 1.21 60.54
N ARG A 728 29.19 0.84 59.26
CA ARG A 728 30.23 -0.11 58.82
C ARG A 728 31.53 0.56 58.38
N MET A 729 31.56 1.90 58.31
CA MET A 729 32.67 2.68 57.78
C MET A 729 33.97 2.42 58.55
N GLU A 730 33.94 2.57 59.89
CA GLU A 730 35.13 2.40 60.73
C GLU A 730 35.62 0.96 60.73
N GLU A 731 34.70 -0.02 60.83
CA GLU A 731 35.06 -1.44 60.81
C GLU A 731 35.74 -1.83 59.50
N TYR A 732 35.20 -1.36 58.37
CA TYR A 732 35.78 -1.63 57.05
C TYR A 732 37.20 -1.06 56.93
N VAL A 733 37.41 0.19 57.38
CA VAL A 733 38.73 0.84 57.41
C VAL A 733 39.72 0.06 58.27
N GLU A 734 39.32 -0.36 59.48
CA GLU A 734 40.18 -1.15 60.36
C GLU A 734 40.53 -2.51 59.76
N GLN A 735 39.58 -3.19 59.14
CA GLN A 735 39.81 -4.47 58.47
C GLN A 735 40.75 -4.32 57.27
N ALA A 736 40.60 -3.29 56.44
CA ALA A 736 41.49 -3.02 55.31
C ALA A 736 42.93 -2.80 55.77
N ILE A 737 43.13 -1.99 56.82
CA ILE A 737 44.47 -1.73 57.42
C ILE A 737 45.06 -2.99 58.10
N LYS A 738 44.21 -3.88 58.62
CA LYS A 738 44.65 -5.14 59.24
C LYS A 738 45.16 -6.16 58.22
N GLN A 739 44.58 -6.19 57.03
CA GLN A 739 44.99 -7.10 55.95
C GLN A 739 46.21 -6.57 55.17
N ASP A 740 46.53 -5.30 55.33
CA ASP A 740 47.60 -4.64 54.59
C ASP A 740 48.98 -4.86 55.19
N GLN A 741 49.93 -5.19 54.31
CA GLN A 741 51.35 -5.37 54.63
C GLN A 741 52.17 -4.09 54.46
N PHE A 742 51.58 -3.00 53.94
CA PHE A 742 52.24 -1.71 53.69
C PHE A 742 53.47 -1.83 52.80
N GLN A 743 53.36 -2.62 51.74
CA GLN A 743 54.43 -2.82 50.76
C GLN A 743 54.10 -2.13 49.43
N VAL A 744 55.17 -1.83 48.68
CA VAL A 744 55.07 -1.30 47.31
C VAL A 744 54.55 -2.40 46.38
N ARG A 745 53.70 -2.02 45.42
CA ARG A 745 53.01 -2.94 44.53
C ARG A 745 53.72 -3.05 43.17
N THR A 746 54.93 -3.61 43.15
CA THR A 746 55.68 -3.89 41.90
C THR A 746 55.49 -5.34 41.43
N GLU A 747 55.51 -5.57 40.11
CA GLU A 747 55.42 -6.93 39.54
C GLU A 747 56.71 -7.74 39.79
N ASN A 748 57.88 -7.09 39.76
CA ASN A 748 59.15 -7.66 40.21
C ASN A 748 59.81 -6.78 41.29
N PRO A 749 60.58 -7.36 42.23
CA PRO A 749 61.26 -6.61 43.30
C PRO A 749 62.30 -5.58 42.83
N ASP A 750 62.83 -5.74 41.61
CA ASP A 750 63.89 -4.88 41.05
C ASP A 750 63.35 -3.74 40.17
N ASP A 751 62.04 -3.69 39.92
CA ASP A 751 61.42 -2.67 39.07
C ASP A 751 61.25 -1.34 39.82
N ILE A 752 61.48 -0.21 39.13
CA ILE A 752 61.28 1.12 39.70
C ILE A 752 59.76 1.36 39.82
N PRO A 753 59.23 1.56 41.05
CA PRO A 753 57.79 1.69 41.25
C PRO A 753 57.25 2.96 40.58
N ARG A 754 56.20 2.80 39.78
CA ARG A 754 55.42 3.93 39.24
C ARG A 754 54.69 4.63 40.38
N ASP A 755 54.29 5.87 40.16
CA ASP A 755 53.64 6.68 41.21
C ASP A 755 52.35 6.02 41.74
N SER A 756 51.61 5.34 40.86
CA SER A 756 50.42 4.54 41.20
C SER A 756 50.72 3.26 41.98
N GLU A 757 51.96 2.80 42.08
CA GLU A 757 52.35 1.53 42.70
C GLU A 757 53.00 1.73 44.08
N ARG A 758 53.26 2.99 44.45
CA ARG A 758 53.98 3.38 45.68
C ARG A 758 53.15 3.36 46.96
N HIS A 759 51.84 3.30 46.83
CA HIS A 759 50.89 3.15 47.93
C HIS A 759 50.38 1.70 47.99
N SER A 760 49.97 1.28 49.19
CA SER A 760 49.50 -0.09 49.44
C SER A 760 48.01 -0.25 49.17
N VAL A 761 47.50 -1.48 49.37
CA VAL A 761 46.13 -1.85 48.97
C VAL A 761 45.06 -1.28 49.91
N SER A 762 45.35 -1.09 51.21
CA SER A 762 44.33 -0.62 52.17
C SER A 762 43.71 0.73 51.81
N ILE A 763 44.50 1.67 51.30
CA ILE A 763 44.00 2.99 50.94
C ILE A 763 43.13 2.94 49.69
N ILE A 764 43.43 2.02 48.77
CA ILE A 764 42.65 1.82 47.55
C ILE A 764 41.30 1.19 47.90
N ASP A 765 41.31 0.13 48.72
CA ASP A 765 40.09 -0.54 49.16
C ASP A 765 39.16 0.44 49.91
N MET A 766 39.72 1.31 50.74
CA MET A 766 38.97 2.36 51.42
C MET A 766 38.27 3.32 50.43
N PHE A 767 39.01 3.88 49.47
CA PHE A 767 38.41 4.79 48.48
C PHE A 767 37.50 4.07 47.47
N MET A 768 37.74 2.80 47.17
CA MET A 768 36.81 1.97 46.40
C MET A 768 35.47 1.83 47.13
N PHE A 769 35.48 1.57 48.44
CA PHE A 769 34.27 1.52 49.25
C PHE A 769 33.53 2.88 49.29
N PHE A 770 34.25 4.00 49.41
CA PHE A 770 33.64 5.33 49.39
C PHE A 770 32.98 5.61 48.05
N ASN A 771 33.70 5.37 46.95
CA ASN A 771 33.17 5.57 45.60
C ASN A 771 31.97 4.66 45.32
N GLN A 772 32.00 3.39 45.74
CA GLN A 772 30.86 2.47 45.59
C GLN A 772 29.64 2.95 46.37
N THR A 773 29.85 3.47 47.59
CA THR A 773 28.79 4.05 48.43
C THR A 773 28.20 5.27 47.72
N LEU A 774 29.04 6.20 47.27
CA LEU A 774 28.58 7.39 46.55
C LEU A 774 27.81 7.05 45.26
N GLU A 775 28.35 6.14 44.46
CA GLU A 775 27.79 5.70 43.19
C GLU A 775 26.40 5.08 43.35
N THR A 776 26.15 4.35 44.46
CA THR A 776 24.83 3.78 44.73
C THR A 776 23.75 4.86 44.83
N ILE A 777 24.05 6.01 45.45
CA ILE A 777 23.12 7.14 45.54
C ILE A 777 22.99 7.86 44.19
N PHE A 778 24.06 8.00 43.42
CA PHE A 778 23.99 8.61 42.09
C PHE A 778 23.17 7.77 41.11
N GLN A 779 23.29 6.45 41.14
CA GLN A 779 22.52 5.56 40.28
C GLN A 779 21.01 5.60 40.53
N LEU A 780 20.58 6.07 41.70
CA LEU A 780 19.16 6.33 41.95
C LEU A 780 18.64 7.51 41.12
N ASN A 781 19.48 8.46 40.68
CA ASN A 781 19.05 9.70 40.02
C ASN A 781 17.95 10.43 40.81
N TRP A 782 18.18 10.61 42.10
CA TRP A 782 17.18 11.14 43.03
C TRP A 782 16.76 12.57 42.68
N ASP A 783 15.48 12.77 42.34
CA ASP A 783 14.97 14.02 41.75
C ASP A 783 14.87 15.18 42.77
N ASN A 784 14.66 14.87 44.05
CA ASN A 784 14.57 15.89 45.09
C ASN A 784 15.98 16.40 45.50
N ARG A 785 16.31 17.61 45.03
CA ARG A 785 17.60 18.28 45.28
C ARG A 785 17.91 18.52 46.76
N GLU A 786 16.90 18.79 47.58
CA GLU A 786 17.10 19.00 49.02
C GLU A 786 17.54 17.70 49.69
N HIS A 787 16.81 16.61 49.46
CA HIS A 787 17.14 15.30 49.99
C HIS A 787 18.54 14.87 49.54
N HIS A 788 18.83 15.04 48.25
CA HIS A 788 20.14 14.73 47.69
C HIS A 788 21.28 15.49 48.39
N ALA A 789 21.13 16.80 48.60
CA ALA A 789 22.14 17.59 49.32
C ALA A 789 22.32 17.14 50.79
N ARG A 790 21.23 16.74 51.46
CA ARG A 790 21.31 16.15 52.81
C ARG A 790 22.03 14.80 52.81
N PHE A 791 21.78 13.94 51.82
CA PHE A 791 22.50 12.67 51.63
C PHE A 791 24.00 12.90 51.41
N MET A 792 24.38 13.82 50.52
CA MET A 792 25.78 14.16 50.26
C MET A 792 26.47 14.72 51.50
N THR A 793 25.78 15.54 52.28
CA THR A 793 26.32 16.06 53.56
C THR A 793 26.57 14.94 54.57
N ALA A 794 25.65 13.98 54.70
CA ALA A 794 25.80 12.84 55.60
C ALA A 794 26.94 11.92 55.16
N LEU A 795 27.03 11.59 53.87
CA LEU A 795 28.13 10.80 53.32
C LEU A 795 29.48 11.51 53.48
N SER A 796 29.56 12.83 53.25
CA SER A 796 30.79 13.62 53.43
C SER A 796 31.28 13.54 54.88
N ARG A 797 30.36 13.60 55.84
CA ARG A 797 30.68 13.39 57.25
C ARG A 797 31.17 11.96 57.52
N ALA A 798 30.50 10.94 56.98
CA ALA A 798 30.89 9.55 57.15
C ALA A 798 32.30 9.28 56.56
N PHE A 799 32.58 9.79 55.36
CA PHE A 799 33.90 9.69 54.73
C PHE A 799 34.97 10.43 55.53
N SER A 800 34.66 11.61 56.08
CA SER A 800 35.58 12.34 56.96
C SER A 800 35.95 11.55 58.21
N ILE A 801 34.98 10.82 58.79
CA ILE A 801 35.23 9.91 59.93
C ILE A 801 36.11 8.75 59.50
N GLY A 802 35.81 8.10 58.37
CA GLY A 802 36.62 7.00 57.82
C GLY A 802 38.07 7.40 57.53
N ILE A 803 38.29 8.54 56.89
CA ILE A 803 39.63 9.09 56.62
C ILE A 803 40.35 9.45 57.92
N GLY A 804 39.66 10.10 58.86
CA GLY A 804 40.22 10.44 60.16
C GLY A 804 40.70 9.20 60.91
N LYS A 805 39.90 8.13 60.88
CA LYS A 805 40.23 6.84 61.47
C LYS A 805 41.43 6.17 60.78
N TYR A 806 41.49 6.22 59.45
CA TYR A 806 42.63 5.70 58.68
C TYR A 806 43.93 6.41 59.08
N CYS A 807 43.90 7.75 59.08
CA CYS A 807 45.04 8.58 59.48
C CYS A 807 45.48 8.30 60.92
N GLU A 808 44.54 8.18 61.87
CA GLU A 808 44.83 7.87 63.27
C GLU A 808 45.54 6.51 63.41
N VAL A 809 45.02 5.46 62.78
CA VAL A 809 45.60 4.11 62.88
C VAL A 809 46.96 4.03 62.20
N VAL A 810 47.12 4.67 61.05
CA VAL A 810 48.40 4.71 60.32
C VAL A 810 49.44 5.53 61.09
N ASP A 811 49.07 6.67 61.65
CA ASP A 811 49.95 7.50 62.50
C ASP A 811 50.40 6.74 63.75
N GLN A 812 49.48 6.05 64.44
CA GLN A 812 49.85 5.20 65.58
C GLN A 812 50.84 4.08 65.20
N ARG A 813 50.70 3.47 64.02
CA ARG A 813 51.66 2.47 63.52
C ARG A 813 53.00 3.12 63.17
N PHE A 814 52.98 4.27 62.52
CA PHE A 814 54.17 5.03 62.16
C PHE A 814 54.94 5.53 63.39
N ALA A 815 54.28 6.10 64.38
CA ALA A 815 54.88 6.54 65.63
C ALA A 815 55.55 5.38 66.38
N LYS A 816 54.90 4.20 66.43
CA LYS A 816 55.50 2.98 66.99
C LYS A 816 56.75 2.52 66.25
N GLU A 817 56.80 2.71 64.93
CA GLU A 817 57.98 2.38 64.11
C GLU A 817 59.12 3.40 64.33
N MET A 818 58.79 4.66 64.60
CA MET A 818 59.73 5.76 64.84
C MET A 818 60.32 5.76 66.26
N ASP A 819 59.52 5.44 67.28
CA ASP A 819 59.94 5.34 68.70
C ASP A 819 60.63 3.99 69.01
N ARG A 820 61.23 3.35 68.01
CA ARG A 820 61.96 2.10 68.24
C ARG A 820 63.20 2.37 69.10
N PRO A 821 63.42 1.59 70.19
CA PRO A 821 64.71 1.63 70.87
C PRO A 821 65.79 1.22 69.88
N SER A 822 66.98 1.83 69.99
CA SER A 822 68.10 1.46 69.13
C SER A 822 68.41 -0.04 69.24
N ALA A 823 69.02 -0.63 68.21
CA ALA A 823 69.45 -2.04 68.27
C ALA A 823 70.36 -2.31 69.48
N GLU A 824 71.10 -1.29 69.94
CA GLU A 824 71.88 -1.29 71.16
C GLU A 824 71.05 -1.31 72.45
N GLU A 825 69.95 -0.56 72.52
CA GLU A 825 69.03 -0.53 73.67
C GLU A 825 68.25 -1.85 73.85
N LEU A 826 67.81 -2.45 72.74
CA LEU A 826 67.15 -3.76 72.75
C LEU A 826 68.11 -4.88 73.17
N ALA A 827 69.36 -4.82 72.71
CA ALA A 827 70.41 -5.73 73.17
C ALA A 827 70.81 -5.50 74.64
N ALA A 828 70.78 -4.24 75.12
CA ALA A 828 71.05 -3.92 76.52
C ALA A 828 69.92 -4.35 77.47
N GLN A 829 68.67 -4.44 77.01
CA GLN A 829 67.56 -4.98 77.82
C GLN A 829 67.64 -6.49 78.02
N THR A 830 68.26 -7.22 77.10
CA THR A 830 68.42 -8.69 77.16
C THR A 830 69.70 -9.17 77.87
N GLN A 831 70.63 -8.26 78.23
CA GLN A 831 71.92 -8.61 78.85
C GLN A 831 71.90 -8.68 80.38
N THR A 832 72.71 -9.59 80.93
CA THR A 832 72.86 -9.81 82.38
C THR A 832 73.71 -8.72 83.06
N THR A 833 73.53 -8.50 84.36
CA THR A 833 74.14 -7.38 85.12
C THR A 833 75.67 -7.34 85.07
N GLN A 834 76.32 -8.48 84.84
CA GLN A 834 77.78 -8.59 84.73
C GLN A 834 78.31 -8.13 83.36
N GLU A 835 77.53 -8.34 82.30
CA GLU A 835 77.88 -7.94 80.93
C GLU A 835 77.67 -6.43 80.70
N LYS A 836 76.66 -5.84 81.36
CA LYS A 836 76.41 -4.39 81.34
C LYS A 836 77.61 -3.57 81.86
N TRP A 837 78.28 -4.06 82.91
CA TRP A 837 79.42 -3.35 83.49
C TRP A 837 80.66 -3.40 82.58
N MET A 838 80.87 -4.52 81.89
CA MET A 838 82.02 -4.71 80.99
C MET A 838 81.89 -3.91 79.68
N LYS A 839 80.66 -3.70 79.18
CA LYS A 839 80.39 -2.78 78.05
C LYS A 839 80.56 -1.32 78.46
N TYR A 840 80.01 -0.89 79.59
CA TYR A 840 80.17 0.49 80.09
C TYR A 840 81.64 0.90 80.26
N ALA A 841 82.50 -0.04 80.69
CA ALA A 841 83.95 0.20 80.80
C ALA A 841 84.64 0.32 79.42
N LYS A 842 84.10 -0.34 78.38
CA LYS A 842 84.63 -0.30 77.01
C LYS A 842 84.17 0.95 76.27
N ASP A 843 82.94 1.40 76.51
CA ASP A 843 82.34 2.58 75.86
C ASP A 843 82.90 3.90 76.43
N ALA A 844 83.24 3.95 77.73
CA ALA A 844 83.91 5.11 78.33
C ALA A 844 85.34 5.38 77.80
N TRP A 845 85.99 4.40 77.16
CA TRP A 845 87.33 4.54 76.59
C TRP A 845 87.31 5.06 75.14
N ASN A 846 86.16 5.02 74.48
CA ASN A 846 86.05 5.27 73.04
C ASN A 846 85.20 6.52 72.76
N ASN A 847 85.76 7.70 73.05
CA ASN A 847 85.11 9.00 72.84
C ASN A 847 84.99 9.37 71.34
N LYS A 848 84.02 8.79 70.65
CA LYS A 848 83.40 9.30 69.43
C LYS A 848 81.94 8.89 69.44
N GLU A 849 81.05 9.83 69.72
CA GLU A 849 79.62 9.68 69.43
C GLU A 849 79.46 9.43 67.92
N ARG A 850 79.40 8.17 67.51
CA ARG A 850 78.89 7.78 66.20
C ARG A 850 77.38 7.68 66.36
N VAL A 851 76.68 8.74 65.97
CA VAL A 851 75.24 8.67 65.77
C VAL A 851 75.01 7.81 64.51
N GLU A 852 74.49 6.60 64.67
CA GLU A 852 74.05 5.81 63.51
C GLU A 852 72.80 6.47 62.90
N PRO A 853 72.76 6.70 61.57
CA PRO A 853 71.58 7.23 60.91
C PRO A 853 70.37 6.32 61.16
N PHE A 854 69.24 6.91 61.53
CA PHE A 854 68.00 6.16 61.71
C PHE A 854 67.55 5.56 60.37
N GLN A 855 67.57 4.23 60.24
CA GLN A 855 67.16 3.54 59.02
C GLN A 855 65.64 3.34 58.96
N PHE A 856 64.93 4.18 58.21
CA PHE A 856 63.47 4.03 58.04
C PHE A 856 63.10 2.69 57.39
N TYR A 857 61.97 2.10 57.81
CA TYR A 857 61.41 0.94 57.14
C TYR A 857 60.77 1.38 55.80
N SER A 858 60.86 0.53 54.78
CA SER A 858 60.14 0.71 53.51
C SER A 858 58.65 0.94 53.74
N GLU A 859 58.09 0.22 54.69
CA GLU A 859 56.69 0.23 55.10
C GLU A 859 56.28 1.56 55.72
N SER A 860 57.21 2.31 56.33
CA SER A 860 56.94 3.65 56.86
C SER A 860 56.80 4.67 55.72
N PHE A 861 57.57 4.52 54.64
CA PHE A 861 57.42 5.37 53.44
C PHE A 861 56.14 5.05 52.67
N VAL A 862 55.75 3.77 52.59
CA VAL A 862 54.47 3.38 51.97
C VAL A 862 53.28 3.98 52.73
N LYS A 863 53.33 4.04 54.07
CA LYS A 863 52.31 4.75 54.87
C LYS A 863 52.20 6.23 54.49
N LEU A 864 53.32 6.92 54.28
CA LEU A 864 53.30 8.33 53.83
C LEU A 864 52.76 8.45 52.40
N ASN A 865 53.12 7.53 51.51
CA ASN A 865 52.57 7.47 50.15
C ASN A 865 51.05 7.22 50.16
N ASN A 866 50.54 6.43 51.12
CA ASN A 866 49.10 6.24 51.29
C ASN A 866 48.40 7.55 51.68
N ILE A 867 49.01 8.37 52.54
CA ILE A 867 48.44 9.68 52.91
C ILE A 867 48.43 10.63 51.70
N GLU A 868 49.50 10.66 50.91
CA GLU A 868 49.55 11.45 49.67
C GLU A 868 48.48 10.98 48.68
N TYR A 869 48.36 9.66 48.48
CA TYR A 869 47.30 9.08 47.65
C TYR A 869 45.90 9.43 48.17
N ALA A 870 45.71 9.39 49.49
CA ALA A 870 44.44 9.76 50.12
C ALA A 870 44.06 11.23 49.85
N MET A 871 45.02 12.14 49.85
CA MET A 871 44.79 13.55 49.50
C MET A 871 44.30 13.68 48.04
N GLN A 872 44.97 12.99 47.11
CA GLN A 872 44.61 13.04 45.69
C GLN A 872 43.24 12.42 45.40
N GLU A 873 42.89 11.30 46.04
CA GLU A 873 41.59 10.67 45.89
C GLU A 873 40.48 11.44 46.60
N LEU A 874 40.77 12.09 47.74
CA LEU A 874 39.82 12.97 48.42
C LEU A 874 39.43 14.15 47.53
N ASP A 875 40.38 14.77 46.83
CA ASP A 875 40.08 15.86 45.88
C ASP A 875 39.15 15.40 44.74
N LYS A 876 39.26 14.14 44.31
CA LYS A 876 38.37 13.56 43.28
C LYS A 876 36.98 13.31 43.85
N LEU A 877 36.91 12.76 45.05
CA LEU A 877 35.66 12.48 45.75
C LEU A 877 34.90 13.78 46.07
N GLU A 878 35.60 14.81 46.53
CA GLU A 878 35.05 16.15 46.79
C GLU A 878 34.46 16.75 45.52
N ARG A 879 35.20 16.71 44.40
CA ARG A 879 34.70 17.17 43.10
C ARG A 879 33.46 16.42 42.62
N ALA A 880 33.35 15.12 42.91
CA ALA A 880 32.20 14.33 42.53
C ALA A 880 30.97 14.66 43.39
N MET A 881 31.15 14.89 44.70
CA MET A 881 30.06 15.18 45.65
C MET A 881 29.57 16.63 45.60
N ASP A 882 30.41 17.56 45.15
CA ASP A 882 30.17 19.00 45.12
C ASP A 882 29.55 19.54 46.45
N PRO A 883 30.30 19.43 47.56
CA PRO A 883 29.80 19.80 48.88
C PRO A 883 29.51 21.30 49.00
N ASP A 884 30.21 22.15 48.23
CA ASP A 884 30.01 23.60 48.21
C ASP A 884 28.62 23.96 47.68
N SER A 885 28.22 23.39 46.54
CA SER A 885 26.88 23.58 45.99
C SER A 885 25.80 23.01 46.91
N CYS A 886 26.04 21.85 47.51
CA CYS A 886 25.14 21.24 48.48
C CYS A 886 24.96 22.13 49.72
N ALA A 887 26.04 22.67 50.27
CA ALA A 887 26.03 23.55 51.43
C ALA A 887 25.32 24.87 51.13
N ALA A 888 25.58 25.48 49.97
CA ALA A 888 24.89 26.69 49.53
C ALA A 888 23.38 26.47 49.35
N LEU A 889 22.99 25.33 48.77
CA LEU A 889 21.57 24.95 48.64
C LEU A 889 20.91 24.79 50.01
N LEU A 890 21.53 24.06 50.93
CA LEU A 890 20.99 23.87 52.28
C LEU A 890 20.95 25.18 53.09
N GLU A 891 21.93 26.07 52.93
CA GLU A 891 21.90 27.40 53.58
C GLU A 891 20.76 28.27 53.04
N SER A 892 20.42 28.13 51.75
CA SER A 892 19.28 28.82 51.16
C SER A 892 17.93 28.31 51.68
N ILE A 893 17.83 27.01 52.01
CA ILE A 893 16.60 26.35 52.46
C ILE A 893 16.42 26.48 53.99
N ASP A 894 17.43 26.07 54.77
CA ASP A 894 17.38 26.01 56.24
C ASP A 894 17.73 27.37 56.91
N GLY A 895 18.30 28.32 56.15
CA GLY A 895 18.83 29.58 56.64
C GLY A 895 20.22 29.47 57.29
N PRO A 896 20.85 30.60 57.68
CA PRO A 896 22.22 30.60 58.20
C PRO A 896 22.30 29.89 59.56
N LYS A 897 23.04 28.79 59.63
CA LYS A 897 23.28 28.04 60.88
C LYS A 897 23.93 28.96 61.92
N LYS A 898 23.40 28.94 63.16
CA LYS A 898 24.05 29.61 64.32
C LYS A 898 25.44 29.02 64.48
N LYS A 899 26.49 29.80 64.20
CA LYS A 899 27.88 29.38 64.33
C LYS A 899 28.17 28.93 65.76
N THR A 900 28.21 27.62 66.00
CA THR A 900 28.79 27.05 67.22
C THR A 900 30.27 27.40 67.19
N ARG A 901 30.70 28.34 68.06
CA ARG A 901 32.10 28.75 68.21
C ARG A 901 32.95 27.54 68.59
N ARG A 902 33.53 26.84 67.61
CA ARG A 902 34.76 26.07 67.84
C ARG A 902 35.94 27.05 67.81
N PRO A 903 36.93 26.91 68.71
CA PRO A 903 38.06 27.84 68.75
C PRO A 903 38.98 27.61 67.53
N ASN A 904 38.89 28.50 66.54
CA ASN A 904 39.71 28.56 65.31
C ASN A 904 41.18 28.96 65.56
N LYS A 905 41.82 28.51 66.64
CA LYS A 905 43.20 28.88 66.96
C LYS A 905 44.10 27.65 66.99
N TYR A 906 44.57 27.24 65.83
CA TYR A 906 45.70 26.31 65.74
C TYR A 906 46.99 27.09 65.96
N THR A 907 47.81 26.61 66.90
CA THR A 907 49.12 27.20 67.22
C THR A 907 50.17 26.24 66.69
N PHE A 908 50.89 26.64 65.66
CA PHE A 908 51.99 25.85 65.11
C PHE A 908 53.28 26.19 65.87
N THR A 909 54.07 25.17 66.22
CA THR A 909 55.42 25.37 66.77
C THR A 909 56.44 25.06 65.68
N ILE A 910 57.11 26.08 65.16
CA ILE A 910 58.17 25.92 64.16
C ILE A 910 59.51 25.92 64.89
N LYS A 911 60.27 24.82 64.79
CA LYS A 911 61.63 24.72 65.32
C LYS A 911 62.64 24.88 64.20
N VAL A 912 63.45 25.95 64.26
CA VAL A 912 64.59 26.12 63.35
C VAL A 912 65.78 25.41 63.98
N VAL A 913 66.25 24.34 63.34
CA VAL A 913 67.28 23.45 63.89
C VAL A 913 68.67 23.93 63.45
N GLU A 914 69.00 23.83 62.16
CA GLU A 914 70.30 24.21 61.60
C GLU A 914 70.19 24.64 60.14
N ALA A 915 71.28 25.18 59.60
CA ALA A 915 71.49 25.39 58.16
C ALA A 915 72.90 24.94 57.80
N GLU A 916 73.04 24.28 56.65
CA GLU A 916 74.31 23.74 56.15
C GLU A 916 74.71 24.42 54.83
N ASP A 917 76.00 24.39 54.47
CA ASP A 917 76.55 24.90 53.21
C ASP A 917 76.24 26.38 52.87
N LEU A 918 76.18 27.25 53.89
CA LEU A 918 75.97 28.66 53.66
C LEU A 918 77.21 29.31 53.02
N LYS A 919 77.00 29.93 51.85
CA LYS A 919 78.06 30.64 51.12
C LYS A 919 78.67 31.74 52.01
N ALA A 920 80.00 31.75 52.14
CA ALA A 920 80.74 32.80 52.82
C ALA A 920 80.52 34.15 52.11
N CYS A 921 79.90 35.10 52.81
CA CYS A 921 79.57 36.43 52.28
C CYS A 921 80.51 37.53 52.78
N ASP A 922 81.32 37.26 53.82
CA ASP A 922 82.30 38.21 54.33
C ASP A 922 83.72 37.94 53.77
N PRO A 923 84.56 38.98 53.61
CA PRO A 923 85.94 38.86 53.13
C PRO A 923 86.83 37.90 53.96
N ASN A 924 86.40 37.56 55.18
CA ASN A 924 87.10 36.66 56.09
C ASN A 924 86.73 35.18 55.92
N GLY A 925 85.89 34.82 54.93
CA GLY A 925 85.50 33.43 54.67
C GLY A 925 84.40 32.89 55.59
N PHE A 926 83.71 33.75 56.33
CA PHE A 926 82.58 33.39 57.19
C PHE A 926 81.28 34.08 56.75
N SER A 927 80.15 33.69 57.35
CA SER A 927 78.84 34.33 57.18
C SER A 927 78.16 34.54 58.52
N ASP A 928 77.29 35.56 58.57
CA ASP A 928 76.47 35.91 59.73
C ASP A 928 74.97 35.61 59.47
N PRO A 929 74.56 34.33 59.43
CA PRO A 929 73.23 33.94 58.99
C PRO A 929 72.12 34.20 60.02
N TYR A 930 70.92 34.47 59.48
CA TYR A 930 69.67 34.56 60.22
C TYR A 930 68.49 34.13 59.34
N VAL A 931 67.42 33.62 59.95
CA VAL A 931 66.17 33.24 59.28
C VAL A 931 65.09 34.27 59.58
N VAL A 932 64.30 34.62 58.57
CA VAL A 932 63.14 35.51 58.72
C VAL A 932 61.91 34.77 58.23
N PHE A 933 60.90 34.66 59.08
CA PHE A 933 59.58 34.17 58.72
C PHE A 933 58.79 35.32 58.09
N GLY A 934 58.25 35.11 56.89
CA GLY A 934 57.36 36.04 56.22
C GLY A 934 55.97 35.44 56.03
N ASP A 935 54.94 36.28 55.96
CA ASP A 935 53.60 35.91 55.51
C ASP A 935 53.51 35.83 53.97
N GLU A 936 52.36 35.44 53.41
CA GLU A 936 52.08 35.32 51.96
C GLU A 936 52.38 36.62 51.17
N TYR A 937 52.32 37.79 51.82
CA TYR A 937 52.71 39.09 51.27
C TYR A 937 54.18 39.49 51.54
N GLN A 938 55.04 38.54 51.92
CA GLN A 938 56.42 38.74 52.38
C GLN A 938 56.58 39.70 53.58
N LYS A 939 55.51 39.93 54.34
CA LYS A 939 55.56 40.73 55.57
C LYS A 939 56.31 39.94 56.65
N ARG A 940 57.42 40.48 57.15
CA ARG A 940 58.27 39.84 58.16
C ARG A 940 57.50 39.65 59.47
N LEU A 941 57.24 38.40 59.84
CA LEU A 941 56.57 37.98 61.08
C LEU A 941 57.57 37.86 62.23
N HIS A 942 58.70 37.21 62.01
CA HIS A 942 59.71 37.01 63.05
C HIS A 942 61.11 36.83 62.44
N LYS A 943 62.16 37.22 63.17
CA LYS A 943 63.57 37.09 62.75
C LYS A 943 64.37 36.37 63.84
N THR A 944 65.15 35.36 63.48
CA THR A 944 66.04 34.68 64.42
C THR A 944 67.19 35.59 64.85
N ARG A 945 67.89 35.22 65.94
CA ARG A 945 69.18 35.84 66.23
C ARG A 945 70.15 35.58 65.07
N ILE A 946 71.05 36.53 64.87
CA ILE A 946 72.18 36.38 63.94
C ILE A 946 73.24 35.55 64.65
N ILE A 947 73.69 34.47 64.03
CA ILE A 947 74.84 33.69 64.52
C ILE A 947 76.06 34.23 63.78
N GLN A 948 77.08 34.68 64.51
CA GLN A 948 78.24 35.33 63.91
C GLN A 948 79.32 34.33 63.56
N LYS A 949 79.92 34.51 62.38
CA LYS A 949 81.10 33.80 61.88
C LYS A 949 80.99 32.27 61.91
N GLU A 950 79.85 31.72 61.49
CA GLU A 950 79.62 30.27 61.45
C GLU A 950 78.92 29.91 60.13
N PRO A 951 79.56 29.11 59.24
CA PRO A 951 78.92 28.64 58.01
C PRO A 951 77.86 27.55 58.25
N GLU A 952 77.85 26.92 59.43
CA GLU A 952 76.89 25.89 59.86
C GLU A 952 76.15 26.29 61.17
N PRO A 953 75.25 27.29 61.13
CA PRO A 953 74.57 27.82 62.31
C PRO A 953 73.52 26.85 62.89
N THR A 954 73.76 26.29 64.09
CA THR A 954 72.72 25.62 64.88
C THR A 954 71.88 26.64 65.68
N LEU A 955 70.62 26.84 65.27
CA LEU A 955 69.74 27.88 65.80
C LEU A 955 68.87 27.40 66.97
N GLY A 956 68.47 26.13 66.98
CA GLY A 956 67.79 25.44 68.09
C GLY A 956 66.57 26.14 68.71
N ARG A 957 65.88 27.03 67.98
CA ARG A 957 64.81 27.89 68.53
C ARG A 957 63.43 27.47 68.05
N ASN A 958 62.50 27.40 69.00
CA ASN A 958 61.08 27.16 68.75
C ASN A 958 60.33 28.50 68.65
N PHE A 959 59.45 28.61 67.66
CA PHE A 959 58.57 29.77 67.44
C PHE A 959 57.13 29.31 67.42
N LEU A 960 56.28 29.97 68.21
CA LEU A 960 54.84 29.74 68.19
C LEU A 960 54.21 30.73 67.21
N ILE A 961 53.66 30.20 66.12
CA ILE A 961 52.94 30.99 65.12
C ILE A 961 51.47 30.61 65.17
N SER A 962 50.62 31.59 65.45
CA SER A 962 49.17 31.43 65.38
C SER A 962 48.68 31.91 64.02
N GLN A 963 48.17 31.00 63.19
CA GLN A 963 47.54 31.35 61.92
C GLN A 963 46.02 31.40 62.10
N PHE A 964 45.40 32.48 61.61
CA PHE A 964 43.96 32.51 61.40
C PHE A 964 43.67 31.86 60.06
N ARG A 965 42.81 30.83 60.01
CA ARG A 965 42.36 30.27 58.72
C ARG A 965 41.56 31.36 57.99
N GLY A 966 42.17 31.96 56.97
CA GLY A 966 41.44 32.59 55.88
C GLY A 966 40.74 31.47 55.11
N ARG A 967 39.41 31.57 55.06
CA ARG A 967 38.45 30.68 54.39
C ARG A 967 38.44 29.22 54.88
N SER A 968 37.32 28.86 55.47
CA SER A 968 36.94 27.47 55.68
C SER A 968 36.49 26.90 54.35
N ILE A 969 37.01 25.71 54.02
CA ILE A 969 36.24 24.65 53.37
C ILE A 969 35.08 24.30 54.32
#